data_AF-A0AAN8WQW8-F1
#
_entry.id   AF-A0AAN8WQW8-F1
#
_cell.length_a   1.000
_cell.length_b   1.000
_cell.length_c   1.000
_cell.angle_alpha   90.00
_cell.angle_beta   90.00
_cell.angle_gamma   90.00
#
_symmetry.space_group_name_H-M   'P 1'
#
loop_
_entity.id
_entity.type
_entity.pdbx_description
1 polymer ?
#
loop_
_entity_poly.entity_id
_entity_poly.type
_entity_poly.pdbx_seq_one_letter_code
_entity_poly.pdbx_strand_id
1 'polypeptide(L)'
;MSKKSLQSSRRKSETGQNSKIEIADLHLSNFELYRHRGDIGKSFAELSLALCILPSLKEIYYTSYLEVFESWITSVEEKYGFERSMTLFEVALKHYPNSSDLKYLLAKILYRHGSLYEAWSYACLAHSGCSEDPNAQETRDHLTNALIDRWHLPMLNDVHRNMSFKNVIDEAVKNDHDCVLDIGSGTSLLSIYAKWAGAREVYGCEINKFMCEISKDVLASNGSTSGVKIFNLHSQELVVQKHIPKRVSLVVSETVDAGLFGEHILLTLQHAWNHLLLPPHSAETSPINASDNPFEPCGSQVHSLEKQDKRQSCSTEDSKSAEAGIGTEERGQVIDLDVSESMNSLVSKKMHGLVIPSRAEVFVALVSCEYIAKYTKLIHSDIPLFLNKNVSLKLEEPYLSEKLNQVPGGIKLLSDWIPLTKVNFNCPDDINRHLSGALNKTLEIKCTNDGILDAIVVAFNLYTDDKNCISTFPEAQSVAWENAIYPSPTRNTYHVGDVLKIGFECNGVIKLNFESPIGNETINDTETLHLPTDALTFLNSKKFVSYFTHAAAVITEHLMSRSKGDLSCSLVICDTTPFPIAGVSLMRKFTNSQLFVEKRSVLIALKALGIHAMLSEDLENEIDVLFIWPVTKEGTLRDGILKKILMY
;
A
#
# COMPACT_ATOMS: atom_id res chain seq x y z
N MET A 1 -71.64 37.15 4.74
CA MET A 1 -70.81 36.63 3.62
C MET A 1 -69.86 35.48 4.06
N SER A 2 -70.25 34.61 5.00
CA SER A 2 -69.30 33.72 5.74
C SER A 2 -69.61 32.21 5.76
N LYS A 3 -70.18 31.63 4.70
CA LYS A 3 -70.17 30.15 4.50
C LYS A 3 -69.76 29.73 3.09
N LYS A 4 -69.98 30.60 2.09
CA LYS A 4 -69.59 30.37 0.70
C LYS A 4 -68.07 30.44 0.45
N SER A 5 -67.31 31.26 1.20
CA SER A 5 -65.85 31.34 1.01
C SER A 5 -65.11 30.09 1.52
N LEU A 6 -65.47 29.59 2.70
CA LEU A 6 -64.92 28.35 3.29
C LEU A 6 -65.29 27.08 2.50
N GLN A 7 -66.52 26.97 1.97
CA GLN A 7 -66.90 25.89 1.06
C GLN A 7 -66.23 25.99 -0.31
N SER A 8 -65.99 27.20 -0.83
CA SER A 8 -65.24 27.37 -2.09
C SER A 8 -63.76 27.02 -1.94
N SER A 9 -63.16 27.28 -0.76
CA SER A 9 -61.79 26.91 -0.45
C SER A 9 -61.62 25.40 -0.28
N ARG A 10 -62.57 24.72 0.39
CA ARG A 10 -62.61 23.24 0.51
C ARG A 10 -62.90 22.55 -0.83
N ARG A 11 -63.82 23.07 -1.64
CA ARG A 11 -64.09 22.53 -2.99
C ARG A 11 -62.93 22.76 -3.94
N LYS A 12 -62.22 23.89 -3.86
CA LYS A 12 -60.99 24.14 -4.63
C LYS A 12 -59.83 23.24 -4.20
N SER A 13 -59.72 22.90 -2.90
CA SER A 13 -58.73 21.92 -2.44
C SER A 13 -59.08 20.50 -2.87
N GLU A 14 -60.36 20.09 -2.80
CA GLU A 14 -60.81 18.75 -3.25
C GLU A 14 -60.71 18.55 -4.77
N THR A 15 -61.09 19.56 -5.57
CA THR A 15 -60.96 19.50 -7.04
C THR A 15 -59.50 19.53 -7.50
N GLY A 16 -58.64 20.29 -6.82
CA GLY A 16 -57.20 20.27 -7.07
C GLY A 16 -56.53 18.95 -6.66
N GLN A 17 -57.03 18.27 -5.62
CA GLN A 17 -56.55 16.96 -5.19
C GLN A 17 -56.94 15.87 -6.20
N ASN A 18 -58.20 15.85 -6.66
CA ASN A 18 -58.67 14.89 -7.65
C ASN A 18 -57.97 15.04 -9.00
N SER A 19 -57.71 16.27 -9.44
CA SER A 19 -56.97 16.52 -10.68
C SER A 19 -55.51 16.04 -10.59
N LYS A 20 -54.85 16.17 -9.43
CA LYS A 20 -53.50 15.62 -9.23
C LYS A 20 -53.47 14.09 -9.30
N ILE A 21 -54.51 13.43 -8.79
CA ILE A 21 -54.63 11.97 -8.84
C ILE A 21 -54.77 11.49 -10.28
N GLU A 22 -55.68 12.09 -11.05
CA GLU A 22 -55.87 11.73 -12.47
C GLU A 22 -54.58 11.91 -13.30
N ILE A 23 -53.82 12.99 -13.06
CA ILE A 23 -52.55 13.23 -13.76
C ILE A 23 -51.49 12.21 -13.34
N ALA A 24 -51.41 11.86 -12.05
CA ALA A 24 -50.48 10.85 -11.57
C ALA A 24 -50.81 9.45 -12.13
N ASP A 25 -52.08 9.07 -12.20
CA ASP A 25 -52.52 7.79 -12.77
C ASP A 25 -52.19 7.67 -14.26
N LEU A 26 -52.26 8.78 -15.00
CA LEU A 26 -51.81 8.84 -16.39
C LEU A 26 -50.31 8.56 -16.51
N HIS A 27 -49.48 9.21 -15.67
CA HIS A 27 -48.05 8.97 -15.62
C HIS A 27 -47.70 7.52 -15.21
N LEU A 28 -48.43 6.93 -14.26
CA LEU A 28 -48.26 5.52 -13.89
C LEU A 28 -48.61 4.56 -15.03
N SER A 29 -49.67 4.85 -15.79
CA SER A 29 -50.05 4.07 -16.97
C SER A 29 -48.98 4.13 -18.06
N ASN A 30 -48.41 5.32 -18.29
CA ASN A 30 -47.29 5.50 -19.22
C ASN A 30 -46.02 4.82 -18.74
N PHE A 31 -45.73 4.86 -17.43
CA PHE A 31 -44.59 4.18 -16.81
C PHE A 31 -44.59 2.68 -17.17
N GLU A 32 -45.71 1.98 -16.96
CA GLU A 32 -45.81 0.55 -17.28
C GLU A 32 -45.75 0.30 -18.80
N LEU A 33 -46.38 1.16 -19.61
CA LEU A 33 -46.31 1.06 -21.07
C LEU A 33 -44.86 1.14 -21.58
N TYR A 34 -44.08 2.11 -21.09
CA TYR A 34 -42.68 2.26 -21.50
C TYR A 34 -41.80 1.14 -20.95
N ARG A 35 -42.06 0.68 -19.72
CA ARG A 35 -41.37 -0.46 -19.11
C ARG A 35 -41.54 -1.72 -19.97
N HIS A 36 -42.77 -2.04 -20.39
CA HIS A 36 -43.05 -3.18 -21.27
C HIS A 36 -42.44 -3.06 -22.67
N ARG A 37 -42.24 -1.83 -23.17
CA ARG A 37 -41.59 -1.58 -24.47
C ARG A 37 -40.06 -1.56 -24.38
N GLY A 38 -39.49 -1.65 -23.18
CA GLY A 38 -38.05 -1.54 -22.96
C GLY A 38 -37.48 -0.12 -23.06
N ASP A 39 -38.33 0.92 -23.08
CA ASP A 39 -37.89 2.32 -23.05
C ASP A 39 -37.68 2.76 -21.58
N ILE A 40 -36.61 2.23 -20.98
CA ILE A 40 -36.33 2.36 -19.54
C ILE A 40 -36.17 3.83 -19.12
N GLY A 41 -35.55 4.67 -19.96
CA GLY A 41 -35.37 6.08 -19.67
C GLY A 41 -36.69 6.86 -19.59
N LYS A 42 -37.63 6.62 -20.52
CA LYS A 42 -38.97 7.22 -20.42
C LYS A 42 -39.77 6.63 -19.28
N SER A 43 -39.67 5.32 -19.03
CA SER A 43 -40.30 4.67 -17.89
C SER A 43 -39.88 5.31 -16.57
N PHE A 44 -38.57 5.52 -16.36
CA PHE A 44 -38.03 6.20 -15.19
C PHE A 44 -38.57 7.62 -15.03
N ALA A 45 -38.64 8.39 -16.13
CA ALA A 45 -39.14 9.76 -16.10
C ALA A 45 -40.63 9.85 -15.72
N GLU A 46 -41.48 9.01 -16.32
CA GLU A 46 -42.92 8.96 -16.02
C GLU A 46 -43.17 8.57 -14.56
N LEU A 47 -42.46 7.55 -14.06
CA LEU A 47 -42.58 7.15 -12.65
C LEU A 47 -42.12 8.27 -11.71
N SER A 48 -40.99 8.90 -12.00
CA SER A 48 -40.46 10.01 -11.18
C SER A 48 -41.44 11.19 -11.14
N LEU A 49 -42.12 11.50 -12.25
CA LEU A 49 -43.16 12.53 -12.32
C LEU A 49 -44.39 12.16 -11.49
N ALA A 50 -44.89 10.92 -11.61
CA ALA A 50 -46.01 10.43 -10.80
C ALA A 50 -45.73 10.56 -9.29
N LEU A 51 -44.52 10.16 -8.85
CA LEU A 51 -44.07 10.24 -7.45
C LEU A 51 -43.85 11.68 -6.96
N CYS A 52 -43.52 12.61 -7.86
CA CYS A 52 -43.47 14.05 -7.57
C CYS A 52 -44.86 14.64 -7.32
N ILE A 53 -45.85 14.22 -8.12
CA ILE A 53 -47.23 14.72 -8.04
C ILE A 53 -47.95 14.13 -6.82
N LEU A 54 -47.77 12.83 -6.57
CA LEU A 54 -48.34 12.10 -5.42
C LEU A 54 -47.25 11.38 -4.61
N PRO A 55 -46.63 12.08 -3.63
CA PRO A 55 -45.60 11.47 -2.77
C PRO A 55 -46.08 10.27 -1.94
N SER A 56 -47.38 10.12 -1.70
CA SER A 56 -47.96 8.98 -0.97
C SER A 56 -47.75 7.63 -1.68
N LEU A 57 -47.45 7.64 -2.99
CA LEU A 57 -47.19 6.44 -3.77
C LEU A 57 -45.75 5.91 -3.62
N LYS A 58 -44.86 6.68 -2.99
CA LYS A 58 -43.43 6.36 -2.92
C LYS A 58 -43.13 5.02 -2.26
N GLU A 59 -43.84 4.66 -1.19
CA GLU A 59 -43.65 3.36 -0.52
C GLU A 59 -44.12 2.20 -1.39
N ILE A 60 -45.25 2.37 -2.09
CA ILE A 60 -45.86 1.33 -2.94
C ILE A 60 -44.97 1.02 -4.14
N TYR A 61 -44.39 2.05 -4.77
CA TYR A 61 -43.61 1.92 -6.00
C TYR A 61 -42.10 1.85 -5.78
N TYR A 62 -41.63 1.72 -4.53
CA TYR A 62 -40.20 1.76 -4.22
C TYR A 62 -39.41 0.67 -4.97
N THR A 63 -39.87 -0.58 -4.93
CA THR A 63 -39.22 -1.70 -5.63
C THR A 63 -39.15 -1.47 -7.14
N SER A 64 -40.28 -1.09 -7.75
CA SER A 64 -40.34 -0.76 -9.18
C SER A 64 -39.43 0.42 -9.55
N TYR A 65 -39.33 1.41 -8.67
CA TYR A 65 -38.43 2.55 -8.85
C TYR A 65 -36.98 2.12 -8.85
N LEU A 66 -36.56 1.29 -7.89
CA LEU A 66 -35.19 0.77 -7.81
C LEU A 66 -34.83 -0.05 -9.06
N GLU A 67 -35.68 -0.98 -9.49
CA GLU A 67 -35.42 -1.82 -10.66
C GLU A 67 -35.22 -0.97 -11.93
N VAL A 68 -36.10 0.00 -12.17
CA VAL A 68 -36.01 0.87 -13.34
C VAL A 68 -34.81 1.82 -13.22
N PHE A 69 -34.51 2.33 -12.01
CA PHE A 69 -33.35 3.17 -11.77
C PHE A 69 -32.04 2.41 -12.04
N GLU A 70 -31.88 1.19 -11.53
CA GLU A 70 -30.68 0.36 -11.70
C GLU A 70 -30.44 0.00 -13.18
N SER A 71 -31.51 -0.32 -13.91
CA SER A 71 -31.42 -0.54 -15.35
C SER A 71 -31.05 0.76 -16.10
N TRP A 72 -31.65 1.88 -15.72
CA TRP A 72 -31.41 3.16 -16.39
C TRP A 72 -30.02 3.71 -16.13
N ILE A 73 -29.54 3.67 -14.89
CA ILE A 73 -28.23 4.20 -14.50
C ILE A 73 -27.10 3.47 -15.25
N THR A 74 -27.25 2.16 -15.45
CA THR A 74 -26.30 1.36 -16.24
C THR A 74 -26.21 1.87 -17.67
N SER A 75 -27.36 2.10 -18.33
CA SER A 75 -27.39 2.64 -19.69
C SER A 75 -26.87 4.08 -19.77
N VAL A 76 -27.16 4.90 -18.75
CA VAL A 76 -26.69 6.29 -18.69
C VAL A 76 -25.18 6.36 -18.53
N GLU A 77 -24.62 5.53 -17.67
CA GLU A 77 -23.17 5.46 -17.46
C GLU A 77 -22.44 5.05 -18.75
N GLU A 78 -22.92 4.01 -19.43
CA GLU A 78 -22.33 3.53 -20.68
C GLU A 78 -22.38 4.55 -21.81
N LYS A 79 -23.49 5.31 -21.91
CA LYS A 79 -23.75 6.20 -23.05
C LYS A 79 -23.34 7.66 -22.82
N TYR A 80 -23.44 8.14 -21.59
CA TYR A 80 -23.28 9.56 -21.23
C TYR A 80 -22.24 9.82 -20.14
N GLY A 81 -21.67 8.76 -19.54
CA GLY A 81 -20.56 8.86 -18.60
C GLY A 81 -20.93 9.17 -17.14
N PHE A 82 -19.91 9.20 -16.29
CA PHE A 82 -20.00 9.29 -14.83
C PHE A 82 -20.73 10.54 -14.31
N GLU A 83 -20.47 11.72 -14.88
CA GLU A 83 -21.11 12.97 -14.45
C GLU A 83 -22.64 12.91 -14.59
N ARG A 84 -23.11 12.30 -15.69
CA ARG A 84 -24.55 12.16 -15.93
C ARG A 84 -25.19 11.16 -14.97
N SER A 85 -24.46 10.11 -14.62
CA SER A 85 -24.85 9.16 -13.58
C SER A 85 -25.04 9.86 -12.23
N MET A 86 -24.12 10.77 -11.85
CA MET A 86 -24.23 11.53 -10.59
C MET A 86 -25.48 12.42 -10.56
N THR A 87 -25.79 13.11 -11.66
CA THR A 87 -27.04 13.90 -11.76
C THR A 87 -28.28 13.03 -11.57
N LEU A 88 -28.26 11.79 -12.06
CA LEU A 88 -29.39 10.87 -11.89
C LEU A 88 -29.55 10.45 -10.42
N PHE A 89 -28.44 10.19 -9.71
CA PHE A 89 -28.48 9.92 -8.28
C PHE A 89 -28.98 11.11 -7.45
N GLU A 90 -28.63 12.34 -7.82
CA GLU A 90 -29.17 13.53 -7.14
C GLU A 90 -30.71 13.57 -7.24
N VAL A 91 -31.26 13.25 -8.42
CA VAL A 91 -32.71 13.14 -8.59
C VAL A 91 -33.26 12.03 -7.72
N ALA A 92 -32.70 10.82 -7.79
CA ALA A 92 -33.20 9.67 -7.06
C ALA A 92 -33.14 9.84 -5.53
N LEU A 93 -32.04 10.36 -5.00
CA LEU A 93 -31.88 10.65 -3.57
C LEU A 93 -32.76 11.82 -3.11
N LYS A 94 -33.15 12.75 -4.00
CA LYS A 94 -34.18 13.75 -3.68
C LYS A 94 -35.57 13.11 -3.53
N HIS A 95 -35.87 12.07 -4.31
CA HIS A 95 -37.12 11.31 -4.16
C HIS A 95 -37.10 10.43 -2.91
N TYR A 96 -35.99 9.73 -2.66
CA TYR A 96 -35.81 8.75 -1.59
C TYR A 96 -34.52 9.00 -0.79
N PRO A 97 -34.47 10.06 0.05
CA PRO A 97 -33.24 10.47 0.75
C PRO A 97 -32.74 9.44 1.78
N ASN A 98 -33.64 8.62 2.30
CA ASN A 98 -33.32 7.60 3.30
C ASN A 98 -33.15 6.20 2.70
N SER A 99 -33.23 6.04 1.37
CA SER A 99 -33.04 4.75 0.72
C SER A 99 -31.61 4.25 0.95
N SER A 100 -31.50 3.06 1.55
CA SER A 100 -30.20 2.39 1.71
C SER A 100 -29.73 1.79 0.40
N ASP A 101 -30.65 1.24 -0.41
CA ASP A 101 -30.35 0.67 -1.73
C ASP A 101 -29.75 1.69 -2.70
N LEU A 102 -30.33 2.90 -2.79
CA LEU A 102 -29.80 3.97 -3.66
C LEU A 102 -28.42 4.46 -3.19
N LYS A 103 -28.20 4.53 -1.88
CA LYS A 103 -26.88 4.90 -1.31
C LYS A 103 -25.85 3.81 -1.58
N TYR A 104 -26.24 2.54 -1.48
CA TYR A 104 -25.40 1.41 -1.84
C TYR A 104 -25.05 1.43 -3.34
N LEU A 105 -26.03 1.59 -4.23
CA LEU A 105 -25.79 1.72 -5.66
C LEU A 105 -24.85 2.89 -5.97
N LEU A 106 -25.05 4.04 -5.31
CA LEU A 106 -24.15 5.20 -5.45
C LEU A 106 -22.73 4.86 -5.00
N ALA A 107 -22.57 4.19 -3.84
CA ALA A 107 -21.27 3.75 -3.35
C ALA A 107 -20.56 2.84 -4.36
N LYS A 108 -21.27 1.87 -4.95
CA LYS A 108 -20.73 0.97 -5.98
C LYS A 108 -20.27 1.73 -7.24
N ILE A 109 -21.01 2.76 -7.67
CA ILE A 109 -20.61 3.58 -8.82
C ILE A 109 -19.39 4.44 -8.47
N LEU A 110 -19.40 5.14 -7.33
CA LEU A 110 -18.27 5.93 -6.86
C LEU A 110 -16.98 5.11 -6.73
N TYR A 111 -17.10 3.88 -6.21
CA TYR A 111 -15.98 2.95 -6.08
C TYR A 111 -15.34 2.62 -7.44
N ARG A 112 -16.15 2.25 -8.44
CA ARG A 112 -15.65 1.94 -9.80
C ARG A 112 -14.96 3.11 -10.49
N HIS A 113 -15.30 4.35 -10.12
CA HIS A 113 -14.69 5.58 -10.65
C HIS A 113 -13.58 6.13 -9.75
N GLY A 114 -13.14 5.39 -8.72
CA GLY A 114 -12.01 5.77 -7.87
C GLY A 114 -12.32 6.82 -6.81
N SER A 115 -13.58 7.21 -6.62
CA SER A 115 -14.00 8.12 -5.54
C SER A 115 -14.19 7.36 -4.23
N LEU A 116 -13.08 6.81 -3.70
CA LEU A 116 -13.10 5.81 -2.62
C LEU A 116 -13.73 6.34 -1.32
N TYR A 117 -13.42 7.58 -0.95
CA TYR A 117 -13.87 8.15 0.31
C TYR A 117 -15.38 8.44 0.30
N GLU A 118 -15.88 9.05 -0.77
CA GLU A 118 -17.31 9.27 -0.98
C GLU A 118 -18.06 7.94 -1.06
N ALA A 119 -17.49 6.96 -1.77
CA ALA A 119 -18.04 5.62 -1.86
C ALA A 119 -18.21 4.99 -0.47
N TRP A 120 -17.18 5.07 0.39
CA TRP A 120 -17.26 4.56 1.75
C TRP A 120 -18.29 5.30 2.62
N SER A 121 -18.36 6.62 2.53
CA SER A 121 -19.36 7.40 3.25
C SER A 121 -20.78 6.93 2.90
N TYR A 122 -21.09 6.76 1.61
CA TYR A 122 -22.38 6.24 1.19
C TYR A 122 -22.60 4.78 1.56
N ALA A 123 -21.56 3.94 1.50
CA ALA A 123 -21.63 2.54 1.96
C ALA A 123 -21.92 2.43 3.47
N CYS A 124 -21.42 3.38 4.28
CA CYS A 124 -21.76 3.50 5.70
C CYS A 124 -23.21 3.95 5.91
N LEU A 125 -23.67 4.95 5.17
CA LEU A 125 -25.06 5.42 5.25
C LEU A 125 -26.08 4.38 4.77
N ALA A 126 -25.66 3.43 3.92
CA ALA A 126 -26.49 2.31 3.47
C ALA A 126 -26.52 1.14 4.47
N HIS A 127 -25.55 1.05 5.39
CA HIS A 127 -25.31 -0.16 6.19
C HIS A 127 -26.53 -0.60 7.01
N SER A 128 -27.25 0.34 7.64
CA SER A 128 -28.39 0.01 8.48
C SER A 128 -29.56 -0.64 7.75
N GLY A 129 -29.68 -0.46 6.43
CA GLY A 129 -30.74 -1.06 5.61
C GLY A 129 -30.27 -2.19 4.68
N CYS A 130 -28.96 -2.36 4.51
CA CYS A 130 -28.36 -3.36 3.62
C CYS A 130 -27.38 -4.29 4.37
N SER A 131 -27.46 -4.39 5.70
CA SER A 131 -26.48 -5.14 6.50
C SER A 131 -26.46 -6.64 6.21
N GLU A 132 -27.55 -7.19 5.68
CA GLU A 132 -27.65 -8.62 5.30
C GLU A 132 -27.51 -8.86 3.79
N ASP A 133 -27.37 -7.81 2.96
CA ASP A 133 -27.16 -7.97 1.52
C ASP A 133 -25.71 -8.37 1.24
N PRO A 134 -25.45 -9.56 0.66
CA PRO A 134 -24.09 -10.03 0.38
C PRO A 134 -23.30 -9.08 -0.54
N ASN A 135 -23.94 -8.43 -1.51
CA ASN A 135 -23.24 -7.54 -2.44
C ASN A 135 -22.85 -6.22 -1.76
N ALA A 136 -23.68 -5.75 -0.83
CA ALA A 136 -23.39 -4.58 -0.02
C ALA A 136 -22.25 -4.84 0.97
N GLN A 137 -22.20 -6.05 1.57
CA GLN A 137 -21.08 -6.49 2.40
C GLN A 137 -19.79 -6.58 1.58
N GLU A 138 -19.81 -7.25 0.43
CA GLU A 138 -18.64 -7.40 -0.45
C GLU A 138 -18.09 -6.03 -0.91
N THR A 139 -18.96 -5.10 -1.30
CA THR A 139 -18.54 -3.75 -1.69
C THR A 139 -17.88 -3.00 -0.53
N ARG A 140 -18.40 -3.14 0.69
CA ARG A 140 -17.80 -2.55 1.89
C ARG A 140 -16.44 -3.16 2.20
N ASP A 141 -16.29 -4.48 2.05
CA ASP A 141 -15.01 -5.16 2.26
C ASP A 141 -13.98 -4.71 1.22
N HIS A 142 -14.38 -4.60 -0.05
CA HIS A 142 -13.54 -4.04 -1.11
C HIS A 142 -13.11 -2.60 -0.83
N LEU A 143 -14.05 -1.73 -0.43
CA LEU A 143 -13.76 -0.34 -0.05
C LEU A 143 -12.82 -0.26 1.16
N THR A 144 -13.03 -1.10 2.16
CA THR A 144 -12.16 -1.17 3.35
C THR A 144 -10.73 -1.53 2.95
N ASN A 145 -10.59 -2.55 2.11
CA ASN A 145 -9.29 -3.00 1.58
C ASN A 145 -8.62 -1.99 0.64
N ALA A 146 -9.39 -1.06 0.05
CA ALA A 146 -8.89 0.00 -0.82
C ALA A 146 -8.54 1.28 -0.07
N LEU A 147 -9.17 1.54 1.09
CA LEU A 147 -8.98 2.76 1.88
C LEU A 147 -7.92 2.65 2.97
N ILE A 148 -7.70 1.44 3.48
CA ILE A 148 -6.71 1.17 4.51
C ILE A 148 -5.63 0.30 3.91
N ASP A 149 -4.41 0.80 3.94
CA ASP A 149 -3.28 0.01 3.50
C ASP A 149 -3.11 -1.24 4.36
N ARG A 150 -2.79 -2.35 3.68
CA ARG A 150 -2.80 -3.69 4.28
C ARG A 150 -1.81 -3.85 5.43
N TRP A 151 -0.80 -2.99 5.53
CA TRP A 151 0.23 -3.03 6.56
C TRP A 151 -0.21 -2.48 7.92
N HIS A 152 -1.28 -1.67 8.01
CA HIS A 152 -1.74 -1.14 9.31
C HIS A 152 -2.07 -2.23 10.33
N LEU A 153 -2.75 -3.31 9.92
CA LEU A 153 -3.11 -4.41 10.83
C LEU A 153 -1.89 -5.23 11.30
N PRO A 154 -0.98 -5.70 10.42
CA PRO A 154 0.29 -6.30 10.85
C PRO A 154 1.10 -5.40 11.78
N MET A 155 1.20 -4.09 11.51
CA MET A 155 1.92 -3.16 12.37
C MET A 155 1.29 -3.04 13.77
N LEU A 156 -0.04 -2.97 13.85
CA LEU A 156 -0.76 -2.96 15.14
C LEU A 156 -0.60 -4.26 15.93
N ASN A 157 -0.42 -5.39 15.23
CA ASN A 157 -0.20 -6.70 15.86
C ASN A 157 1.29 -6.98 16.17
N ASP A 158 2.23 -6.15 15.72
CA ASP A 158 3.65 -6.28 16.06
C ASP A 158 3.91 -5.76 17.48
N VAL A 159 3.77 -6.67 18.45
CA VAL A 159 3.95 -6.38 19.88
C VAL A 159 5.35 -5.85 20.18
N HIS A 160 6.39 -6.39 19.53
CA HIS A 160 7.78 -5.98 19.80
C HIS A 160 8.03 -4.54 19.34
N ARG A 161 7.62 -4.20 18.12
CA ARG A 161 7.64 -2.82 17.60
C ARG A 161 6.91 -1.89 18.55
N ASN A 162 5.66 -2.23 18.88
CA ASN A 162 4.78 -1.38 19.67
C ASN A 162 5.32 -1.14 21.08
N MET A 163 5.87 -2.17 21.73
CA MET A 163 6.49 -2.05 23.04
C MET A 163 7.80 -1.25 23.00
N SER A 164 8.60 -1.37 21.94
CA SER A 164 9.83 -0.59 21.76
C SER A 164 9.51 0.90 21.70
N PHE A 165 8.55 1.32 20.86
CA PHE A 165 8.09 2.70 20.80
C PHE A 165 7.47 3.17 22.11
N LYS A 166 6.59 2.36 22.72
CA LYS A 166 5.94 2.72 23.99
C LYS A 166 6.97 3.03 25.08
N ASN A 167 7.99 2.19 25.23
CA ASN A 167 8.98 2.32 26.29
C ASN A 167 9.85 3.56 26.10
N VAL A 168 10.33 3.82 24.88
CA VAL A 168 11.18 4.99 24.64
C VAL A 168 10.40 6.30 24.73
N ILE A 169 9.13 6.32 24.30
CA ILE A 169 8.27 7.50 24.44
C ILE A 169 8.03 7.80 25.92
N ASP A 170 7.77 6.76 26.72
CA ASP A 170 7.60 6.89 28.18
C ASP A 170 8.86 7.44 28.87
N GLU A 171 10.04 6.96 28.48
CA GLU A 171 11.31 7.48 28.97
C GLU A 171 11.56 8.94 28.55
N ALA A 172 11.30 9.30 27.29
CA ALA A 172 11.48 10.66 26.80
C ALA A 172 10.55 11.65 27.53
N VAL A 173 9.28 11.30 27.71
CA VAL A 173 8.30 12.14 28.41
C VAL A 173 8.68 12.33 29.88
N LYS A 174 9.19 11.28 30.56
CA LYS A 174 9.72 11.38 31.94
C LYS A 174 10.96 12.26 32.04
N ASN A 175 11.72 12.39 30.96
CA ASN A 175 12.90 13.25 30.85
C ASN A 175 12.57 14.67 30.33
N ASP A 176 11.37 15.17 30.63
CA ASP A 176 10.89 16.51 30.31
C ASP A 176 10.59 16.79 28.82
N HIS A 177 10.56 15.77 27.96
CA HIS A 177 10.09 15.90 26.57
C HIS A 177 8.57 15.72 26.46
N ASP A 178 7.81 16.56 27.17
CA ASP A 178 6.37 16.40 27.40
C ASP A 178 5.44 17.16 26.42
N CYS A 179 5.99 17.79 25.39
CA CYS A 179 5.27 18.40 24.28
C CYS A 179 5.62 17.62 23.01
N VAL A 180 4.67 16.82 22.52
CA VAL A 180 4.92 15.76 21.54
C VAL A 180 4.20 16.05 20.23
N LEU A 181 4.88 15.80 19.11
CA LEU A 181 4.29 15.76 17.77
C LEU A 181 4.50 14.37 17.13
N ASP A 182 3.40 13.69 16.83
CA ASP A 182 3.34 12.41 16.13
C ASP A 182 3.13 12.65 14.61
N ILE A 183 4.17 12.46 13.80
CA ILE A 183 4.13 12.72 12.36
C ILE A 183 3.90 11.41 11.59
N GLY A 184 2.81 11.37 10.81
CA GLY A 184 2.33 10.13 10.20
C GLY A 184 1.55 9.31 11.23
N SER A 185 0.62 9.96 11.93
CA SER A 185 0.04 9.41 13.16
C SER A 185 -0.77 8.13 12.92
N GLY A 186 -1.25 7.85 11.70
CA GLY A 186 -2.04 6.67 11.39
C GLY A 186 -3.24 6.53 12.33
N THR A 187 -3.29 5.45 13.11
CA THR A 187 -4.33 5.21 14.13
C THR A 187 -4.13 5.97 15.45
N SER A 188 -3.11 6.83 15.54
CA SER A 188 -2.68 7.58 16.73
C SER A 188 -2.13 6.72 17.88
N LEU A 189 -1.62 5.52 17.60
CA LEU A 189 -1.06 4.65 18.64
C LEU A 189 0.10 5.31 19.41
N LEU A 190 1.02 5.99 18.70
CA LEU A 190 2.18 6.64 19.33
C LEU A 190 1.76 7.87 20.14
N SER A 191 0.81 8.66 19.62
CA SER A 191 0.14 9.73 20.36
C SER A 191 -0.52 9.25 21.66
N ILE A 192 -1.16 8.07 21.64
CA ILE A 192 -1.76 7.46 22.84
C ILE A 192 -0.67 7.09 23.85
N TYR A 193 0.44 6.49 23.42
CA TYR A 193 1.56 6.19 24.31
C TYR A 193 2.15 7.43 24.95
N ALA A 194 2.37 8.50 24.18
CA ALA A 194 2.82 9.78 24.71
C ALA A 194 1.86 10.32 25.77
N LYS A 195 0.54 10.24 25.51
CA LYS A 195 -0.46 10.73 26.45
C LYS A 195 -0.50 9.91 27.74
N TRP A 196 -0.44 8.58 27.64
CA TRP A 196 -0.39 7.68 28.80
C TRP A 196 0.89 7.82 29.62
N ALA A 197 2.01 8.18 28.98
CA ALA A 197 3.27 8.50 29.66
C ALA A 197 3.21 9.83 30.46
N GLY A 198 2.14 10.61 30.29
CA GLY A 198 1.94 11.87 31.00
C GLY A 198 2.33 13.11 30.20
N ALA A 199 2.49 13.02 28.87
CA ALA A 199 2.76 14.19 28.04
C ALA A 199 1.68 15.27 28.25
N ARG A 200 2.14 16.51 28.47
CA ARG A 200 1.29 17.66 28.73
C ARG A 200 0.48 18.03 27.48
N GLU A 201 1.15 18.09 26.34
CA GLU A 201 0.56 18.45 25.04
C GLU A 201 0.96 17.40 24.01
N VAL A 202 -0.03 16.85 23.28
CA VAL A 202 0.20 15.87 22.22
C VAL A 202 -0.54 16.34 20.97
N TYR A 203 0.22 16.50 19.89
CA TYR A 203 -0.27 16.81 18.56
C TYR A 203 0.08 15.66 17.63
N GLY A 204 -0.71 15.47 16.59
CA GLY A 204 -0.35 14.56 15.50
C GLY A 204 -0.80 15.11 14.16
N CYS A 205 -0.19 14.64 13.09
CA CYS A 205 -0.66 14.90 11.74
C CYS A 205 -0.71 13.64 10.88
N GLU A 206 -1.74 13.55 10.07
CA GLU A 206 -2.01 12.45 9.15
C GLU A 206 -2.51 13.03 7.83
N ILE A 207 -1.87 12.67 6.70
CA ILE A 207 -2.25 13.18 5.39
C ILE A 207 -3.50 12.48 4.86
N ASN A 208 -3.66 11.19 5.15
CA ASN A 208 -4.81 10.41 4.71
C ASN A 208 -6.03 10.80 5.56
N LYS A 209 -6.99 11.45 4.92
CA LYS A 209 -8.22 11.93 5.59
C LYS A 209 -8.97 10.80 6.30
N PHE A 210 -9.05 9.64 5.66
CA PHE A 210 -9.75 8.48 6.22
C PHE A 210 -9.05 7.95 7.48
N MET A 211 -7.71 7.83 7.44
CA MET A 211 -6.93 7.47 8.62
C MET A 211 -7.02 8.51 9.73
N CYS A 212 -7.06 9.80 9.39
CA CYS A 212 -7.28 10.87 10.37
C CYS A 212 -8.65 10.76 11.05
N GLU A 213 -9.71 10.36 10.33
CA GLU A 213 -11.03 10.12 10.92
C GLU A 213 -11.02 8.88 11.83
N ILE A 214 -10.45 7.77 11.36
CA ILE A 214 -10.22 6.57 12.19
C ILE A 214 -9.48 6.94 13.48
N SER A 215 -8.43 7.76 13.38
CA SER A 215 -7.62 8.17 14.53
C SER A 215 -8.44 8.91 15.60
N LYS A 216 -9.40 9.74 15.19
CA LYS A 216 -10.28 10.48 16.11
C LYS A 216 -11.22 9.54 16.84
N ASP A 217 -11.78 8.56 16.14
CA ASP A 217 -12.65 7.54 16.73
C ASP A 217 -11.88 6.62 17.70
N VAL A 218 -10.66 6.23 17.31
CA VAL A 218 -9.74 5.47 18.18
C VAL A 218 -9.41 6.27 19.43
N LEU A 219 -9.03 7.54 19.30
CA LEU A 219 -8.74 8.41 20.44
C LEU A 219 -9.96 8.56 21.35
N ALA A 220 -11.16 8.81 20.81
CA ALA A 220 -12.38 8.95 21.60
C ALA A 220 -12.76 7.67 22.35
N SER A 221 -12.48 6.51 21.75
CA SER A 221 -12.74 5.19 22.34
C SER A 221 -11.72 4.78 23.41
N ASN A 222 -10.51 5.34 23.36
CA ASN A 222 -9.46 5.10 24.35
C ASN A 222 -9.60 6.09 25.52
N GLY A 223 -9.79 5.58 26.74
CA GLY A 223 -9.80 6.42 27.94
C GLY A 223 -8.48 7.19 28.12
N SER A 224 -8.54 8.36 28.76
CA SER A 224 -7.36 9.18 29.11
C SER A 224 -6.57 9.76 27.92
N THR A 225 -7.20 9.94 26.76
CA THR A 225 -6.61 10.58 25.55
C THR A 225 -7.03 12.05 25.37
N SER A 226 -7.83 12.60 26.30
CA SER A 226 -8.32 13.98 26.21
C SER A 226 -7.18 14.98 26.05
N GLY A 227 -7.30 15.87 25.07
CA GLY A 227 -6.31 16.89 24.75
C GLY A 227 -5.29 16.51 23.67
N VAL A 228 -5.31 15.26 23.15
CA VAL A 228 -4.60 14.92 21.91
C VAL A 228 -5.29 15.60 20.73
N LYS A 229 -4.54 16.28 19.85
CA LYS A 229 -5.07 16.95 18.65
C LYS A 229 -4.44 16.41 17.38
N ILE A 230 -5.24 15.76 16.53
CA ILE A 230 -4.80 15.26 15.23
C ILE A 230 -5.27 16.18 14.11
N PHE A 231 -4.35 16.60 13.25
CA PHE A 231 -4.59 17.44 12.09
C PHE A 231 -4.55 16.59 10.81
N ASN A 232 -5.55 16.74 9.94
CA ASN A 232 -5.48 16.16 8.61
C ASN A 232 -4.65 17.07 7.70
N LEU A 233 -3.33 16.98 7.80
CA LEU A 233 -2.35 17.81 7.12
C LEU A 233 -1.09 17.00 6.84
N HIS A 234 -0.39 17.34 5.77
CA HIS A 234 1.01 16.96 5.63
C HIS A 234 1.87 17.71 6.66
N SER A 235 2.95 17.10 7.15
CA SER A 235 3.81 17.70 8.20
C SER A 235 4.40 19.06 7.78
N GLN A 236 4.69 19.24 6.49
CA GLN A 236 5.19 20.49 5.91
C GLN A 236 4.15 21.63 5.87
N GLU A 237 2.88 21.32 6.09
CA GLU A 237 1.79 22.30 6.18
C GLU A 237 1.49 22.70 7.63
N LEU A 238 2.09 22.02 8.62
CA LEU A 238 1.98 22.42 10.01
C LEU A 238 2.76 23.70 10.27
N VAL A 239 2.13 24.63 10.99
CA VAL A 239 2.67 25.98 11.24
C VAL A 239 2.48 26.30 12.71
N VAL A 240 3.58 26.68 13.38
CA VAL A 240 3.56 27.17 14.76
C VAL A 240 2.77 28.49 14.82
N GLN A 241 2.04 28.71 15.91
CA GLN A 241 1.03 29.77 16.13
C GLN A 241 -0.30 29.61 15.37
N LYS A 242 -0.35 28.83 14.27
CA LYS A 242 -1.60 28.54 13.55
C LYS A 242 -2.21 27.21 14.00
N HIS A 243 -1.41 26.14 13.98
CA HIS A 243 -1.86 24.78 14.27
C HIS A 243 -1.41 24.33 15.66
N ILE A 244 -0.13 24.58 16.01
CA ILE A 244 0.45 24.28 17.32
C ILE A 244 0.94 25.57 17.99
N PRO A 245 0.81 25.74 19.32
CA PRO A 245 1.07 27.02 19.98
C PRO A 245 2.56 27.36 20.11
N LYS A 246 3.44 26.35 20.07
CA LYS A 246 4.89 26.50 20.18
C LYS A 246 5.58 25.31 19.52
N ARG A 247 6.89 25.42 19.35
CA ARG A 247 7.73 24.27 18.97
C ARG A 247 7.67 23.19 20.05
N VAL A 248 7.69 21.94 19.62
CA VAL A 248 7.56 20.76 20.48
C VAL A 248 8.94 20.27 20.94
N SER A 249 8.99 19.58 22.07
CA SER A 249 10.23 19.00 22.61
C SER A 249 10.49 17.58 22.13
N LEU A 250 9.47 16.88 21.61
CA LEU A 250 9.58 15.54 21.04
C LEU A 250 8.85 15.46 19.70
N VAL A 251 9.51 14.91 18.69
CA VAL A 251 8.86 14.36 17.50
C VAL A 251 8.99 12.84 17.54
N VAL A 252 7.87 12.16 17.28
CA VAL A 252 7.85 10.73 17.00
C VAL A 252 7.36 10.56 15.57
N SER A 253 8.02 9.73 14.78
CA SER A 253 7.55 9.39 13.43
C SER A 253 7.93 7.96 13.06
N GLU A 254 7.02 7.28 12.36
CA GLU A 254 7.30 5.99 11.74
C GLU A 254 6.94 6.01 10.24
N THR A 255 7.28 7.11 9.58
CA THR A 255 7.15 7.26 8.12
C THR A 255 8.31 6.58 7.40
N VAL A 256 8.49 5.28 7.64
CA VAL A 256 9.59 4.46 7.08
C VAL A 256 9.04 3.26 6.34
N ASP A 257 9.72 2.86 5.27
CA ASP A 257 9.31 1.75 4.42
C ASP A 257 10.41 0.65 4.37
N ALA A 258 10.26 -0.32 3.46
CA ALA A 258 11.21 -1.41 3.27
C ALA A 258 12.65 -0.95 2.92
N GLY A 259 12.77 0.23 2.29
CA GLY A 259 14.05 0.88 1.99
C GLY A 259 14.48 1.95 3.00
N LEU A 260 13.81 2.01 4.16
CA LEU A 260 13.92 3.01 5.24
C LEU A 260 13.50 4.44 4.83
N PHE A 261 13.95 4.95 3.70
CA PHE A 261 13.76 6.35 3.29
C PHE A 261 12.68 6.58 2.21
N GLY A 262 12.03 5.52 1.71
CA GLY A 262 11.04 5.61 0.62
C GLY A 262 9.80 6.42 0.97
N GLU A 263 9.42 6.47 2.24
CA GLU A 263 8.35 7.35 2.76
C GLU A 263 8.84 8.75 3.16
N HIS A 264 10.03 9.14 2.71
CA HIS A 264 10.58 10.49 2.83
C HIS A 264 10.76 11.00 4.28
N ILE A 265 11.02 10.10 5.25
CA ILE A 265 11.31 10.47 6.65
C ILE A 265 12.36 11.58 6.77
N LEU A 266 13.40 11.58 5.93
CA LEU A 266 14.46 12.58 5.97
C LEU A 266 13.95 14.00 5.68
N LEU A 267 13.08 14.16 4.67
CA LEU A 267 12.45 15.45 4.34
C LEU A 267 11.48 15.88 5.45
N THR A 268 10.71 14.92 5.96
CA THR A 268 9.80 15.13 7.10
C THR A 268 10.55 15.66 8.32
N LEU A 269 11.66 15.03 8.70
CA LEU A 269 12.45 15.41 9.87
C LEU A 269 13.26 16.68 9.65
N GLN A 270 13.78 16.92 8.44
CA GLN A 270 14.41 18.21 8.10
C GLN A 270 13.43 19.37 8.32
N HIS A 271 12.20 19.24 7.82
CA HIS A 271 11.15 20.24 8.07
C HIS A 271 10.84 20.37 9.57
N ALA A 272 10.70 19.25 10.28
CA ALA A 272 10.43 19.27 11.72
C ALA A 272 11.52 20.02 12.50
N TRP A 273 12.80 19.73 12.27
CA TRP A 273 13.92 20.45 12.88
C TRP A 273 13.88 21.96 12.55
N ASN A 274 13.64 22.30 11.29
CA ASN A 274 13.63 23.69 10.83
C ASN A 274 12.46 24.51 11.40
N HIS A 275 11.28 23.91 11.62
CA HIS A 275 10.04 24.67 11.86
C HIS A 275 9.25 24.26 13.10
N LEU A 276 9.30 22.99 13.51
CA LEU A 276 8.38 22.40 14.49
C LEU A 276 9.05 22.01 15.81
N LEU A 277 10.31 21.61 15.79
CA LEU A 277 11.05 21.11 16.96
C LEU A 277 11.85 22.22 17.64
N LEU A 278 12.07 22.10 18.95
CA LEU A 278 13.09 22.87 19.66
C LEU A 278 14.50 22.59 19.09
N PRO A 279 15.49 23.48 19.30
CA PRO A 279 16.85 23.27 18.81
C PRO A 279 17.48 21.97 19.34
N PRO A 280 18.38 21.32 18.58
CA PRO A 280 19.01 20.06 18.97
C PRO A 280 19.91 20.24 20.20
N HIS A 281 20.17 19.13 20.90
CA HIS A 281 21.16 19.11 21.98
C HIS A 281 22.58 19.25 21.42
N SER A 282 23.40 20.13 21.99
CA SER A 282 24.75 20.43 21.47
C SER A 282 25.72 19.24 21.46
N ALA A 283 25.43 18.15 22.17
CA ALA A 283 26.26 16.94 22.18
C ALA A 283 25.90 15.92 21.09
N GLU A 284 24.69 16.00 20.51
CA GLU A 284 24.18 15.01 19.54
C GLU A 284 24.34 15.45 18.08
N THR A 285 25.02 16.57 17.84
CA THR A 285 25.12 17.23 16.54
C THR A 285 26.21 16.69 15.61
N SER A 286 26.97 15.66 16.00
CA SER A 286 28.03 15.12 15.13
C SER A 286 27.46 14.10 14.14
N PRO A 287 27.75 14.25 12.82
CA PRO A 287 27.41 13.23 11.83
C PRO A 287 28.12 11.91 12.15
N ILE A 288 27.46 10.79 11.86
CA ILE A 288 28.06 9.47 12.07
C ILE A 288 28.72 8.99 10.77
N ASN A 289 29.93 8.42 10.84
CA ASN A 289 30.58 7.87 9.65
C ASN A 289 30.21 6.40 9.47
N ALA A 290 29.96 5.99 8.22
CA ALA A 290 29.67 4.60 7.88
C ALA A 290 30.83 3.62 8.17
N SER A 291 32.04 4.12 8.40
CA SER A 291 33.24 3.33 8.74
C SER A 291 33.49 3.20 10.25
N ASP A 292 32.71 3.86 11.09
CA ASP A 292 32.78 3.63 12.53
C ASP A 292 32.30 2.20 12.79
N ASN A 293 33.01 1.43 13.62
CA ASN A 293 32.76 0.00 13.81
C ASN A 293 31.25 -0.29 13.93
N PRO A 294 30.71 -1.28 13.18
CA PRO A 294 29.34 -1.72 13.36
C PRO A 294 29.15 -2.02 14.84
N PHE A 295 28.16 -1.39 15.47
CA PHE A 295 27.75 -1.82 16.80
C PHE A 295 27.20 -3.25 16.66
N GLU A 296 27.44 -4.10 17.67
CA GLU A 296 26.98 -5.49 17.63
C GLU A 296 25.50 -5.54 17.19
N PRO A 297 25.14 -6.42 16.25
CA PRO A 297 23.76 -6.58 15.83
C PRO A 297 22.86 -6.81 17.06
N CYS A 298 21.71 -6.12 17.13
CA CYS A 298 20.64 -6.45 18.07
C CYS A 298 20.39 -7.97 18.01
N GLY A 299 20.62 -8.68 19.12
CA GLY A 299 20.26 -10.10 19.25
C GLY A 299 21.41 -11.11 19.40
N SER A 300 22.67 -10.68 19.45
CA SER A 300 23.81 -11.58 19.68
C SER A 300 23.88 -12.21 21.09
N GLN A 301 22.96 -11.88 22.01
CA GLN A 301 22.93 -12.44 23.38
C GLN A 301 21.95 -13.61 23.62
N VAL A 302 21.43 -14.29 22.59
CA VAL A 302 20.52 -15.44 22.81
C VAL A 302 21.22 -16.80 22.84
N HIS A 303 22.52 -16.88 22.50
CA HIS A 303 23.27 -18.16 22.45
C HIS A 303 24.28 -18.39 23.59
N SER A 304 23.92 -18.08 24.83
CA SER A 304 24.73 -18.48 26.00
C SER A 304 23.95 -18.95 27.24
N LEU A 305 22.63 -19.17 27.13
CA LEU A 305 21.81 -19.72 28.22
C LEU A 305 21.20 -21.09 27.88
N GLU A 306 21.97 -21.97 27.27
CA GLU A 306 21.62 -23.40 27.18
C GLU A 306 22.86 -24.26 27.43
N LYS A 307 23.42 -24.21 28.65
CA LYS A 307 24.38 -25.21 29.14
C LYS A 307 24.70 -25.09 30.62
N GLN A 308 23.70 -24.88 31.48
CA GLN A 308 23.90 -25.07 32.93
C GLN A 308 22.58 -25.36 33.64
N ASP A 309 21.94 -26.49 33.32
CA ASP A 309 21.00 -27.11 34.27
C ASP A 309 20.92 -28.62 34.05
N LYS A 310 21.91 -29.32 34.64
CA LYS A 310 21.76 -30.69 35.11
C LYS A 310 22.68 -30.87 36.32
N ARG A 311 22.13 -30.72 37.52
CA ARG A 311 22.35 -31.62 38.68
C ARG A 311 21.60 -31.13 39.92
N GLN A 312 21.00 -32.12 40.60
CA GLN A 312 20.51 -32.14 41.98
C GLN A 312 19.15 -31.46 42.23
N SER A 313 18.04 -32.23 42.20
CA SER A 313 17.54 -33.17 43.22
C SER A 313 16.93 -32.51 44.44
N CYS A 314 15.60 -32.42 44.41
CA CYS A 314 14.62 -32.66 45.47
C CYS A 314 15.13 -32.73 46.92
N SER A 315 14.70 -31.77 47.74
CA SER A 315 14.17 -32.06 49.07
C SER A 315 13.23 -30.95 49.53
N THR A 316 12.11 -31.40 50.07
CA THR A 316 10.98 -30.69 50.64
C THR A 316 11.27 -30.04 51.99
N GLU A 317 10.31 -29.20 52.41
CA GLU A 317 9.91 -28.87 53.79
C GLU A 317 10.24 -27.48 54.39
N ASP A 318 9.14 -26.85 54.78
CA ASP A 318 8.87 -26.13 56.04
C ASP A 318 9.06 -24.62 56.14
N SER A 319 7.90 -23.97 56.01
CA SER A 319 7.43 -22.81 56.75
C SER A 319 7.72 -22.87 58.26
N LYS A 320 8.19 -21.75 58.82
CA LYS A 320 7.80 -21.27 60.17
C LYS A 320 8.11 -19.79 60.38
N SER A 321 7.08 -19.10 60.84
CA SER A 321 7.05 -17.80 61.50
C SER A 321 7.86 -17.76 62.80
N ALA A 322 8.46 -16.62 63.15
CA ALA A 322 8.10 -15.80 64.33
C ALA A 322 9.23 -14.84 64.77
N GLU A 323 8.78 -13.61 65.04
CA GLU A 323 9.11 -12.77 66.20
C GLU A 323 10.35 -11.86 66.27
N ALA A 324 10.06 -10.74 66.94
CA ALA A 324 10.79 -9.51 67.08
C ALA A 324 11.90 -9.57 68.15
N GLY A 325 12.89 -8.69 67.98
CA GLY A 325 13.86 -8.36 69.02
C GLY A 325 14.34 -6.92 68.84
N ILE A 326 13.95 -6.06 69.78
CA ILE A 326 14.42 -4.69 69.95
C ILE A 326 15.85 -4.73 70.52
N GLY A 327 16.74 -3.89 70.00
CA GLY A 327 18.09 -3.68 70.53
C GLY A 327 18.74 -2.45 69.92
N THR A 328 18.68 -1.36 70.66
CA THR A 328 19.39 -0.08 70.48
C THR A 328 20.90 -0.25 70.51
N GLU A 329 21.64 0.48 69.66
CA GLU A 329 22.83 1.26 70.08
C GLU A 329 23.33 2.17 68.95
N GLU A 330 23.40 3.47 69.26
CA GLU A 330 24.01 4.52 68.47
C GLU A 330 25.54 4.40 68.50
N ARG A 331 26.19 4.52 67.34
CA ARG A 331 27.54 5.11 67.24
C ARG A 331 27.60 6.01 66.03
N GLY A 332 27.71 7.31 66.30
CA GLY A 332 27.97 8.34 65.31
C GLY A 332 29.35 8.22 64.69
N GLN A 333 29.40 8.42 63.38
CA GLN A 333 30.59 8.89 62.70
C GLN A 333 30.19 10.10 61.85
N VAL A 334 30.86 11.21 62.15
CA VAL A 334 30.80 12.49 61.47
C VAL A 334 31.25 12.29 60.02
N ILE A 335 30.40 12.64 59.06
CA ILE A 335 30.78 12.82 57.66
C ILE A 335 30.69 14.33 57.42
N ASP A 336 31.84 14.93 57.09
CA ASP A 336 31.95 16.30 56.63
C ASP A 336 31.03 16.51 55.43
N LEU A 337 30.05 17.40 55.59
CA LEU A 337 29.25 17.93 54.51
C LEU A 337 30.11 18.90 53.72
N ASP A 338 30.66 18.44 52.60
CA ASP A 338 31.26 19.31 51.58
C ASP A 338 30.12 20.02 50.84
N VAL A 339 29.75 21.21 51.33
CA VAL A 339 28.66 22.06 50.82
C VAL A 339 29.07 22.79 49.51
N SER A 340 30.09 22.31 48.80
CA SER A 340 30.61 22.98 47.59
C SER A 340 30.21 22.34 46.25
N GLU A 341 29.61 21.13 46.24
CA GLU A 341 29.18 20.47 44.98
C GLU A 341 27.67 20.58 44.66
N SER A 342 26.82 21.08 45.56
CA SER A 342 25.36 21.13 45.33
C SER A 342 24.83 22.43 44.68
N MET A 343 25.70 23.33 44.23
CA MET A 343 25.33 24.62 43.63
C MET A 343 25.67 24.75 42.14
N ASN A 344 26.12 23.66 41.49
CA ASN A 344 26.35 23.62 40.03
C ASN A 344 25.31 22.79 39.25
N SER A 345 24.30 22.18 39.90
CA SER A 345 23.24 21.40 39.23
C SER A 345 22.01 22.22 38.81
N LEU A 346 22.09 23.56 38.89
CA LEU A 346 21.01 24.49 38.54
C LEU A 346 21.37 25.38 37.34
N VAL A 347 22.30 24.94 36.48
CA VAL A 347 22.33 25.43 35.11
C VAL A 347 21.01 24.99 34.48
N SER A 348 20.15 25.94 34.11
CA SER A 348 18.87 25.68 33.47
C SER A 348 19.07 24.63 32.37
N LYS A 349 18.55 23.41 32.57
CA LYS A 349 18.60 22.34 31.58
C LYS A 349 17.87 22.89 30.35
N LYS A 350 18.63 23.33 29.35
CA LYS A 350 18.06 24.05 28.20
C LYS A 350 17.21 23.02 27.46
N MET A 351 15.90 23.24 27.45
CA MET A 351 14.96 22.39 26.73
C MET A 351 15.40 22.30 25.26
N HIS A 352 15.57 21.09 24.76
CA HIS A 352 16.02 20.78 23.41
C HIS A 352 15.01 19.85 22.73
N GLY A 353 15.09 19.78 21.41
CA GLY A 353 14.29 18.87 20.60
C GLY A 353 14.89 17.47 20.62
N LEU A 354 14.02 16.46 20.59
CA LEU A 354 14.37 15.05 20.43
C LEU A 354 13.49 14.42 19.35
N VAL A 355 14.07 13.50 18.59
CA VAL A 355 13.39 12.70 17.57
C VAL A 355 13.48 11.21 17.96
N ILE A 356 12.34 10.54 17.86
CA ILE A 356 12.21 9.07 17.94
C ILE A 356 11.61 8.57 16.62
N PRO A 357 12.22 7.57 15.96
CA PRO A 357 13.47 6.88 16.31
C PRO A 357 14.69 7.81 16.26
N SER A 358 15.73 7.44 17.01
CA SER A 358 16.92 8.28 17.17
C SER A 358 17.90 8.20 16.00
N ARG A 359 18.08 6.99 15.44
CA ARG A 359 19.02 6.70 14.34
C ARG A 359 18.62 5.44 13.60
N ALA A 360 19.25 5.21 12.45
CA ALA A 360 19.11 3.97 11.71
C ALA A 360 20.43 3.54 11.05
N GLU A 361 20.59 2.24 10.87
CA GLU A 361 21.73 1.60 10.19
C GLU A 361 21.22 0.72 9.06
N VAL A 362 21.71 0.94 7.84
CA VAL A 362 21.24 0.24 6.64
C VAL A 362 22.34 -0.70 6.15
N PHE A 363 21.95 -1.91 5.76
CA PHE A 363 22.82 -2.98 5.30
C PHE A 363 22.33 -3.52 3.95
N VAL A 364 23.28 -4.05 3.17
CA VAL A 364 23.02 -4.71 1.89
C VAL A 364 23.62 -6.10 1.86
N ALA A 365 22.98 -7.01 1.14
CA ALA A 365 23.55 -8.32 0.81
C ALA A 365 23.19 -8.74 -0.61
N LEU A 366 24.07 -9.56 -1.22
CA LEU A 366 23.79 -10.23 -2.48
C LEU A 366 23.03 -11.52 -2.22
N VAL A 367 21.99 -11.79 -3.01
CA VAL A 367 21.18 -13.01 -2.83
C VAL A 367 20.96 -13.77 -4.13
N SER A 368 20.91 -15.09 -3.99
CA SER A 368 20.25 -15.98 -4.94
C SER A 368 18.85 -16.31 -4.42
N CYS A 369 17.85 -16.11 -5.27
CA CYS A 369 16.45 -16.34 -4.96
C CYS A 369 15.66 -16.56 -6.26
N GLU A 370 15.31 -17.83 -6.51
CA GLU A 370 14.59 -18.22 -7.73
C GLU A 370 13.19 -17.58 -7.80
N TYR A 371 12.53 -17.39 -6.64
CA TYR A 371 11.25 -16.69 -6.58
C TYR A 371 11.40 -15.27 -7.14
N ILE A 372 12.30 -14.44 -6.59
CA ILE A 372 12.52 -13.07 -7.08
C ILE A 372 12.88 -13.09 -8.57
N ALA A 373 13.78 -14.00 -9.00
CA ALA A 373 14.15 -14.12 -10.40
C ALA A 373 12.94 -14.38 -11.31
N LYS A 374 12.00 -15.23 -10.88
CA LYS A 374 10.84 -15.63 -11.69
C LYS A 374 9.91 -14.47 -12.03
N TYR A 375 9.82 -13.48 -11.15
CA TYR A 375 8.98 -12.29 -11.34
C TYR A 375 9.72 -11.13 -12.00
N THR A 376 11.05 -11.14 -12.01
CA THR A 376 11.86 -9.97 -12.38
C THR A 376 12.69 -10.17 -13.64
N LYS A 377 12.87 -11.40 -14.12
CA LYS A 377 13.62 -11.67 -15.37
C LYS A 377 13.25 -13.01 -16.00
N LEU A 378 13.60 -13.18 -17.28
CA LEU A 378 13.45 -14.46 -17.96
C LEU A 378 14.56 -15.42 -17.51
N ILE A 379 14.17 -16.57 -16.95
CA ILE A 379 15.09 -17.56 -16.38
C ILE A 379 15.50 -18.61 -17.42
N HIS A 380 14.64 -18.90 -18.38
CA HIS A 380 14.87 -19.96 -19.36
C HIS A 380 15.21 -19.41 -20.75
N SER A 381 16.30 -19.91 -21.32
CA SER A 381 16.79 -19.54 -22.66
C SER A 381 16.22 -20.42 -23.78
N ASP A 382 15.28 -21.31 -23.47
CA ASP A 382 14.72 -22.30 -24.41
C ASP A 382 13.63 -21.73 -25.32
N ILE A 383 13.19 -20.50 -25.08
CA ILE A 383 12.24 -19.79 -25.94
C ILE A 383 13.00 -19.11 -27.09
N PRO A 384 12.89 -19.59 -28.35
CA PRO A 384 13.72 -19.10 -29.46
C PRO A 384 13.53 -17.61 -29.76
N LEU A 385 12.40 -17.04 -29.36
CA LEU A 385 12.11 -15.61 -29.50
C LEU A 385 13.09 -14.71 -28.73
N PHE A 386 13.61 -15.19 -27.60
CA PHE A 386 14.47 -14.42 -26.70
C PHE A 386 15.92 -14.91 -26.68
N LEU A 387 16.32 -15.73 -27.66
CA LEU A 387 17.68 -16.26 -27.73
C LEU A 387 18.69 -15.11 -27.80
N ASN A 388 19.71 -15.15 -26.92
CA ASN A 388 20.73 -14.11 -26.78
C ASN A 388 20.18 -12.71 -26.43
N LYS A 389 19.01 -12.62 -25.80
CA LYS A 389 18.44 -11.37 -25.30
C LYS A 389 18.42 -11.37 -23.78
N ASN A 390 18.82 -10.25 -23.19
CA ASN A 390 18.52 -10.00 -21.78
C ASN A 390 17.08 -9.52 -21.66
N VAL A 391 16.28 -10.20 -20.83
CA VAL A 391 14.85 -9.88 -20.67
C VAL A 391 14.55 -9.74 -19.18
N SER A 392 14.22 -8.52 -18.75
CA SER A 392 13.99 -8.21 -17.33
C SER A 392 12.81 -7.26 -17.13
N LEU A 393 12.40 -7.11 -15.88
CA LEU A 393 11.48 -6.06 -15.48
C LEU A 393 12.19 -4.71 -15.59
N LYS A 394 11.45 -3.68 -15.98
CA LYS A 394 11.83 -2.29 -15.74
C LYS A 394 11.16 -1.83 -14.46
N LEU A 395 11.95 -1.40 -13.48
CA LEU A 395 11.40 -0.83 -12.26
C LEU A 395 10.92 0.61 -12.54
N GLU A 396 9.73 0.94 -12.05
CA GLU A 396 9.21 2.32 -12.04
C GLU A 396 9.70 3.08 -10.79
N GLU A 397 9.75 2.36 -9.67
CA GLU A 397 10.28 2.80 -8.38
C GLU A 397 11.69 2.23 -8.15
N PRO A 398 12.50 2.78 -7.21
CA PRO A 398 13.90 2.35 -7.06
C PRO A 398 14.08 0.88 -6.66
N TYR A 399 13.06 0.24 -6.07
CA TYR A 399 13.09 -1.15 -5.63
C TYR A 399 11.69 -1.77 -5.56
N LEU A 400 11.66 -3.10 -5.45
CA LEU A 400 10.50 -3.88 -5.02
C LEU A 400 10.56 -4.13 -3.51
N SER A 401 9.48 -4.62 -2.90
CA SER A 401 9.47 -5.06 -1.51
C SER A 401 8.91 -6.49 -1.38
N GLU A 402 9.53 -7.31 -0.52
CA GLU A 402 9.00 -8.63 -0.14
C GLU A 402 9.40 -9.00 1.30
N LYS A 403 8.65 -9.92 1.91
CA LYS A 403 9.03 -10.58 3.17
C LYS A 403 10.00 -11.72 2.92
N LEU A 404 11.30 -11.46 2.96
CA LEU A 404 12.33 -12.44 2.59
C LEU A 404 12.27 -13.75 3.39
N ASN A 405 11.81 -13.69 4.65
CA ASN A 405 11.63 -14.88 5.51
C ASN A 405 10.43 -15.77 5.12
N GLN A 406 9.55 -15.29 4.24
CA GLN A 406 8.35 -15.99 3.77
C GLN A 406 8.40 -16.32 2.28
N VAL A 407 9.46 -15.92 1.58
CA VAL A 407 9.62 -16.18 0.15
C VAL A 407 9.68 -17.70 -0.13
N PRO A 408 8.87 -18.24 -1.06
CA PRO A 408 8.92 -19.64 -1.44
C PRO A 408 10.31 -20.07 -1.92
N GLY A 409 10.84 -21.16 -1.36
CA GLY A 409 12.20 -21.65 -1.65
C GLY A 409 13.31 -20.93 -0.87
N GLY A 410 12.96 -19.88 -0.11
CA GLY A 410 13.89 -19.12 0.72
C GLY A 410 14.88 -18.27 -0.08
N ILE A 411 15.85 -17.71 0.65
CA ILE A 411 16.96 -16.94 0.09
C ILE A 411 18.28 -17.64 0.42
N LYS A 412 19.26 -17.50 -0.48
CA LYS A 412 20.65 -17.86 -0.22
C LYS A 412 21.51 -16.61 -0.30
N LEU A 413 22.13 -16.24 0.81
CA LEU A 413 23.12 -15.16 0.85
C LEU A 413 24.36 -15.54 0.03
N LEU A 414 24.73 -14.69 -0.91
CA LEU A 414 25.97 -14.79 -1.69
C LEU A 414 27.09 -13.93 -1.10
N SER A 415 26.77 -12.98 -0.23
CA SER A 415 27.70 -12.18 0.55
C SER A 415 27.23 -12.12 2.01
N ASP A 416 28.12 -11.70 2.91
CA ASP A 416 27.69 -11.23 4.22
C ASP A 416 26.85 -9.94 4.08
N TRP A 417 26.15 -9.57 5.16
CA TRP A 417 25.51 -8.25 5.26
C TRP A 417 26.56 -7.17 5.45
N ILE A 418 26.59 -6.19 4.55
CA ILE A 418 27.58 -5.12 4.52
C ILE A 418 26.91 -3.79 4.88
N PRO A 419 27.47 -2.99 5.80
CA PRO A 419 26.97 -1.66 6.11
C PRO A 419 26.96 -0.76 4.87
N LEU A 420 25.81 -0.18 4.56
CA LEU A 420 25.62 0.74 3.44
C LEU A 420 25.77 2.19 3.91
N THR A 421 24.93 2.60 4.86
CA THR A 421 24.92 3.95 5.44
C THR A 421 24.32 3.92 6.85
N LYS A 422 24.55 4.99 7.61
CA LYS A 422 24.01 5.21 8.95
C LYS A 422 23.56 6.67 9.06
N VAL A 423 22.38 6.90 9.64
CA VAL A 423 21.82 8.23 9.82
C VAL A 423 21.45 8.46 11.28
N ASN A 424 21.84 9.62 11.81
CA ASN A 424 21.35 10.14 13.09
C ASN A 424 20.20 11.12 12.85
N PHE A 425 18.98 10.75 13.23
CA PHE A 425 17.79 11.59 13.08
C PHE A 425 17.78 12.78 14.05
N ASN A 426 18.63 12.76 15.08
CA ASN A 426 18.87 13.89 15.98
C ASN A 426 19.97 14.85 15.51
N CYS A 427 20.59 14.60 14.35
CA CYS A 427 21.59 15.49 13.73
C CYS A 427 21.05 16.07 12.41
N PRO A 428 20.60 17.34 12.40
CA PRO A 428 20.12 17.99 11.16
C PRO A 428 21.15 18.00 10.02
N ASP A 429 22.43 18.14 10.33
CA ASP A 429 23.50 18.11 9.32
C ASP A 429 23.66 16.74 8.66
N ASP A 430 23.47 15.66 9.44
CA ASP A 430 23.51 14.28 8.92
C ASP A 430 22.29 14.01 8.01
N ILE A 431 21.10 14.47 8.41
CA ILE A 431 19.90 14.44 7.57
C ILE A 431 20.15 15.19 6.25
N ASN A 432 20.71 16.41 6.31
CA ASN A 432 21.02 17.20 5.12
C ASN A 432 22.04 16.51 4.21
N ARG A 433 23.03 15.82 4.79
CA ARG A 433 24.03 15.05 4.05
C ARG A 433 23.37 13.91 3.27
N HIS A 434 22.43 13.18 3.87
CA HIS A 434 21.63 12.12 3.22
C HIS A 434 20.63 12.65 2.17
N LEU A 435 20.21 13.91 2.28
CA LEU A 435 19.35 14.55 1.28
C LEU A 435 20.14 15.08 0.07
N SER A 436 21.42 15.41 0.25
CA SER A 436 22.24 16.14 -0.73
C SER A 436 23.00 15.29 -1.76
N GLY A 437 23.09 13.97 -1.59
CA GLY A 437 23.93 13.11 -2.44
C GLY A 437 25.38 13.00 -1.98
N ALA A 438 25.75 13.61 -0.86
CA ALA A 438 27.10 13.60 -0.32
C ALA A 438 27.61 12.21 0.10
N LEU A 439 26.75 11.19 0.07
CA LEU A 439 27.07 9.81 0.43
C LEU A 439 27.26 8.88 -0.77
N ASN A 440 27.09 9.39 -1.99
CA ASN A 440 27.18 8.59 -3.20
C ASN A 440 28.58 7.97 -3.32
N LYS A 441 28.65 6.65 -3.52
CA LYS A 441 29.90 5.88 -3.60
C LYS A 441 29.68 4.57 -4.35
N THR A 442 30.75 3.99 -4.86
CA THR A 442 30.77 2.59 -5.32
C THR A 442 31.17 1.69 -4.14
N LEU A 443 30.41 0.62 -3.91
CA LEU A 443 30.73 -0.45 -2.96
C LEU A 443 31.32 -1.65 -3.70
N GLU A 444 32.35 -2.24 -3.10
CA GLU A 444 32.90 -3.53 -3.53
C GLU A 444 32.41 -4.62 -2.55
N ILE A 445 31.55 -5.51 -3.03
CA ILE A 445 30.97 -6.60 -2.24
C ILE A 445 31.61 -7.93 -2.64
N LYS A 446 32.30 -8.57 -1.69
CA LYS A 446 32.93 -9.87 -1.90
C LYS A 446 31.92 -11.01 -1.68
N CYS A 447 31.87 -11.95 -2.62
CA CYS A 447 31.06 -13.15 -2.50
C CYS A 447 31.65 -14.13 -1.48
N THR A 448 30.83 -14.56 -0.53
CA THR A 448 31.16 -15.55 0.51
C THR A 448 30.57 -16.93 0.21
N ASN A 449 29.62 -17.03 -0.72
CA ASN A 449 29.04 -18.29 -1.19
C ASN A 449 28.90 -18.31 -2.72
N ASP A 450 29.12 -19.49 -3.33
CA ASP A 450 28.82 -19.72 -4.75
C ASP A 450 27.32 -19.60 -5.02
N GLY A 451 26.94 -19.02 -6.16
CA GLY A 451 25.54 -19.03 -6.60
C GLY A 451 25.24 -18.11 -7.77
N ILE A 452 23.96 -17.99 -8.10
CA ILE A 452 23.47 -17.11 -9.17
C ILE A 452 22.95 -15.83 -8.53
N LEU A 453 23.48 -14.68 -8.95
CA LEU A 453 23.03 -13.39 -8.44
C LEU A 453 21.64 -13.06 -9.01
N ASP A 454 20.64 -13.01 -8.12
CA ASP A 454 19.27 -12.68 -8.50
C ASP A 454 18.87 -11.27 -8.04
N ALA A 455 19.36 -10.79 -6.90
CA ALA A 455 19.09 -9.43 -6.41
C ALA A 455 20.14 -8.93 -5.40
N ILE A 456 20.14 -7.63 -5.17
CA ILE A 456 20.63 -7.02 -3.93
C ILE A 456 19.42 -6.80 -3.02
N VAL A 457 19.56 -7.14 -1.74
CA VAL A 457 18.52 -6.89 -0.73
C VAL A 457 19.03 -5.91 0.31
N VAL A 458 18.11 -5.12 0.86
CA VAL A 458 18.37 -4.15 1.93
C VAL A 458 17.62 -4.57 3.20
N ALA A 459 18.32 -4.48 4.32
CA ALA A 459 17.75 -4.57 5.67
C ALA A 459 18.31 -3.41 6.51
N PHE A 460 17.62 -3.07 7.59
CA PHE A 460 18.05 -2.01 8.49
C PHE A 460 17.73 -2.31 9.94
N ASN A 461 18.47 -1.66 10.83
CA ASN A 461 18.13 -1.53 12.24
C ASN A 461 17.66 -0.09 12.50
N LEU A 462 16.47 0.05 13.05
CA LEU A 462 15.87 1.32 13.44
C LEU A 462 15.93 1.45 14.96
N TYR A 463 16.78 2.34 15.46
CA TYR A 463 17.03 2.47 16.89
C TYR A 463 16.00 3.40 17.51
N THR A 464 15.14 2.85 18.36
CA THR A 464 14.24 3.67 19.18
C THR A 464 15.05 4.43 20.22
N ASP A 465 16.08 3.80 20.80
CA ASP A 465 17.07 4.39 21.72
C ASP A 465 18.45 3.71 21.57
N ASP A 466 19.37 3.98 22.49
CA ASP A 466 20.73 3.43 22.44
C ASP A 466 20.83 1.91 22.60
N LYS A 467 19.84 1.27 23.21
CA LYS A 467 19.84 -0.15 23.59
C LYS A 467 18.82 -0.98 22.80
N ASN A 468 17.77 -0.34 22.27
CA ASN A 468 16.66 -1.00 21.62
C ASN A 468 16.59 -0.63 20.14
N CYS A 469 16.42 -1.65 19.30
CA CYS A 469 16.23 -1.45 17.86
C CYS A 469 15.18 -2.40 17.29
N ILE A 470 14.48 -1.91 16.27
CA ILE A 470 13.61 -2.71 15.41
C ILE A 470 14.45 -3.13 14.20
N SER A 471 14.57 -4.44 14.00
CA SER A 471 15.41 -5.01 12.94
C SER A 471 14.54 -5.60 11.82
N THR A 472 14.88 -5.30 10.57
CA THR A 472 14.19 -5.82 9.38
C THR A 472 14.94 -6.96 8.69
N PHE A 473 15.96 -7.52 9.35
CA PHE A 473 16.68 -8.68 8.83
C PHE A 473 15.75 -9.90 8.75
N PRO A 474 15.92 -10.80 7.76
CA PRO A 474 15.05 -11.96 7.59
C PRO A 474 14.99 -12.89 8.83
N GLU A 475 16.07 -12.93 9.61
CA GLU A 475 16.19 -13.73 10.84
C GLU A 475 15.51 -13.09 12.06
N ALA A 476 15.10 -11.82 11.97
CA ALA A 476 14.46 -11.10 13.06
C ALA A 476 13.03 -11.58 13.30
N GLN A 477 12.54 -11.38 14.53
CA GLN A 477 11.18 -11.77 14.93
C GLN A 477 10.07 -10.86 14.38
N SER A 478 10.41 -9.74 13.74
CA SER A 478 9.39 -8.82 13.23
C SER A 478 8.70 -9.42 11.99
N VAL A 479 7.37 -9.46 12.06
CA VAL A 479 6.50 -10.03 11.01
C VAL A 479 5.86 -8.98 10.12
N ALA A 480 5.99 -7.69 10.49
CA ALA A 480 5.35 -6.58 9.80
C ALA A 480 6.19 -6.01 8.65
N TRP A 481 7.52 -6.05 8.75
CA TRP A 481 8.41 -5.41 7.80
C TRP A 481 8.71 -6.27 6.56
N GLU A 482 8.87 -5.57 5.44
CA GLU A 482 9.40 -6.10 4.19
C GLU A 482 10.82 -5.57 3.98
N ASN A 483 11.56 -6.20 3.05
CA ASN A 483 12.90 -5.78 2.64
C ASN A 483 12.85 -5.16 1.25
N ALA A 484 13.63 -4.09 1.02
CA ALA A 484 13.80 -3.55 -0.32
C ALA A 484 14.68 -4.47 -1.18
N ILE A 485 14.26 -4.68 -2.42
CA ILE A 485 14.84 -5.63 -3.37
C ILE A 485 15.19 -4.89 -4.66
N TYR A 486 16.45 -4.99 -5.05
CA TYR A 486 16.99 -4.46 -6.29
C TYR A 486 17.35 -5.65 -7.19
N PRO A 487 16.45 -6.08 -8.10
CA PRO A 487 16.68 -7.26 -8.91
C PRO A 487 17.85 -7.04 -9.87
N SER A 488 18.75 -8.02 -9.97
CA SER A 488 19.80 -8.00 -10.99
C SER A 488 19.17 -8.08 -12.38
N PRO A 489 19.58 -7.25 -13.35
CA PRO A 489 19.06 -7.35 -14.71
C PRO A 489 19.48 -8.66 -15.40
N THR A 490 20.55 -9.32 -14.93
CA THR A 490 21.11 -10.55 -15.51
C THR A 490 21.25 -11.66 -14.46
N ARG A 491 21.48 -12.90 -14.91
CA ARG A 491 21.72 -14.08 -14.04
C ARG A 491 23.14 -14.59 -14.17
N ASN A 492 24.09 -13.82 -13.65
CA ASN A 492 25.49 -14.22 -13.64
C ASN A 492 25.77 -15.15 -12.45
N THR A 493 26.61 -16.16 -12.69
CA THR A 493 27.15 -17.02 -11.63
C THR A 493 28.35 -16.35 -11.01
N TYR A 494 28.40 -16.34 -9.68
CA TYR A 494 29.52 -15.85 -8.89
C TYR A 494 30.03 -16.97 -7.99
N HIS A 495 31.34 -16.93 -7.74
CA HIS A 495 32.06 -17.85 -6.89
C HIS A 495 32.60 -17.18 -5.64
N VAL A 496 32.89 -17.98 -4.61
CA VAL A 496 33.56 -17.49 -3.41
C VAL A 496 34.84 -16.74 -3.79
N GLY A 497 34.96 -15.50 -3.32
CA GLY A 497 36.11 -14.64 -3.60
C GLY A 497 35.90 -13.62 -4.72
N ASP A 498 34.89 -13.82 -5.58
CA ASP A 498 34.52 -12.82 -6.59
C ASP A 498 34.08 -11.51 -5.91
N VAL A 499 34.26 -10.39 -6.60
CA VAL A 499 33.91 -9.06 -6.09
C VAL A 499 32.98 -8.37 -7.08
N LEU A 500 31.82 -7.93 -6.59
CA LEU A 500 30.84 -7.17 -7.33
C LEU A 500 30.93 -5.68 -6.99
N LYS A 501 30.84 -4.81 -8.00
CA LYS A 501 30.75 -3.36 -7.82
C LYS A 501 29.31 -2.88 -7.92
N ILE A 502 28.89 -2.07 -6.95
CA ILE A 502 27.53 -1.55 -6.85
C ILE A 502 27.61 -0.05 -6.62
N GLY A 503 26.95 0.74 -7.47
CA GLY A 503 26.76 2.16 -7.24
C GLY A 503 25.68 2.38 -6.18
N PHE A 504 26.00 3.14 -5.14
CA PHE A 504 25.05 3.61 -4.13
C PHE A 504 24.84 5.10 -4.28
N GLU A 505 23.58 5.50 -4.39
CA GLU A 505 23.15 6.89 -4.39
C GLU A 505 22.13 7.13 -3.26
N CYS A 506 22.27 8.26 -2.56
CA CYS A 506 21.36 8.67 -1.51
C CYS A 506 21.04 10.16 -1.64
N ASN A 507 19.87 10.45 -2.23
CA ASN A 507 19.32 11.81 -2.40
C ASN A 507 17.93 11.87 -1.74
N GLY A 508 17.87 11.50 -0.47
CA GLY A 508 16.61 11.33 0.27
C GLY A 508 15.91 9.98 0.08
N VAL A 509 16.32 9.18 -0.92
CA VAL A 509 15.94 7.77 -1.09
C VAL A 509 17.19 6.97 -1.48
N ILE A 510 17.25 5.70 -1.07
CA ILE A 510 18.35 4.79 -1.41
C ILE A 510 18.14 4.27 -2.84
N LYS A 511 19.18 4.35 -3.67
CA LYS A 511 19.22 3.71 -4.98
C LYS A 511 20.49 2.89 -5.11
N LEU A 512 20.35 1.67 -5.64
CA LEU A 512 21.46 0.75 -5.89
C LEU A 512 21.46 0.34 -7.35
N ASN A 513 22.62 0.46 -7.99
CA ASN A 513 22.81 0.13 -9.40
C ASN A 513 23.95 -0.89 -9.58
N PHE A 514 23.75 -1.86 -10.46
CA PHE A 514 24.80 -2.81 -10.83
C PHE A 514 25.79 -2.12 -11.79
N GLU A 515 27.07 -2.08 -11.41
CA GLU A 515 28.13 -1.60 -12.30
C GLU A 515 28.63 -2.74 -13.21
N SER A 516 28.97 -2.43 -14.47
CA SER A 516 29.53 -3.42 -15.38
C SER A 516 30.92 -3.89 -14.91
N PRO A 517 31.24 -5.20 -15.00
CA PRO A 517 32.58 -5.73 -14.74
C PRO A 517 33.66 -5.15 -15.69
N ILE A 518 33.25 -4.61 -16.83
CA ILE A 518 34.13 -4.11 -17.89
C ILE A 518 33.93 -2.60 -17.99
N GLY A 519 34.72 -1.84 -17.21
CA GLY A 519 35.01 -0.40 -17.32
C GLY A 519 33.86 0.57 -17.65
N ASN A 520 33.52 1.45 -16.71
CA ASN A 520 32.82 2.75 -16.86
C ASN A 520 31.57 2.85 -17.77
N GLU A 521 31.02 1.76 -18.27
CA GLU A 521 29.71 1.72 -18.89
C GLU A 521 28.76 1.05 -17.88
N THR A 522 27.80 1.80 -17.36
CA THR A 522 26.57 1.22 -16.80
C THR A 522 26.05 0.18 -17.77
N ILE A 523 25.59 -1.00 -17.30
CA ILE A 523 24.90 -1.97 -18.17
C ILE A 523 23.84 -1.17 -18.95
N ASN A 524 24.09 -0.95 -20.24
CA ASN A 524 23.29 -0.04 -21.03
C ASN A 524 21.88 -0.63 -21.10
N ASP A 525 20.93 0.04 -20.47
CA ASP A 525 19.50 -0.30 -20.47
C ASP A 525 18.96 -0.46 -21.91
N THR A 526 19.67 0.10 -22.91
CA THR A 526 19.36 0.02 -24.34
C THR A 526 19.43 -1.38 -24.95
N GLU A 527 20.13 -2.34 -24.35
CA GLU A 527 20.18 -3.73 -24.85
C GLU A 527 19.20 -4.69 -24.15
N THR A 528 18.59 -4.25 -23.05
CA THR A 528 17.65 -5.08 -22.27
C THR A 528 16.23 -4.93 -22.81
N LEU A 529 15.58 -6.05 -23.07
CA LEU A 529 14.16 -6.07 -23.41
C LEU A 529 13.33 -6.08 -22.13
N HIS A 530 12.52 -5.05 -21.94
CA HIS A 530 11.68 -4.97 -20.75
C HIS A 530 10.31 -5.60 -20.96
N LEU A 531 9.89 -6.43 -20.00
CA LEU A 531 8.56 -7.03 -19.94
C LEU A 531 7.91 -6.79 -18.57
N PRO A 532 6.57 -6.68 -18.51
CA PRO A 532 5.87 -6.60 -17.23
C PRO A 532 6.00 -7.93 -16.46
N THR A 533 5.88 -7.84 -15.13
CA THR A 533 6.02 -8.97 -14.19
C THR A 533 5.15 -10.18 -14.56
N ASP A 534 3.92 -9.96 -15.00
CA ASP A 534 3.02 -11.06 -15.34
C ASP A 534 3.40 -11.77 -16.66
N ALA A 535 3.92 -11.03 -17.64
CA ALA A 535 4.51 -11.60 -18.84
C ALA A 535 5.74 -12.45 -18.50
N LEU A 536 6.65 -11.95 -17.65
CA LEU A 536 7.83 -12.69 -17.18
C LEU A 536 7.43 -13.96 -16.42
N THR A 537 6.46 -13.84 -15.50
CA THR A 537 5.94 -14.98 -14.73
C THR A 537 5.32 -16.04 -15.63
N PHE A 538 4.56 -15.62 -16.65
CA PHE A 538 3.97 -16.51 -17.65
C PHE A 538 5.06 -17.23 -18.46
N LEU A 539 6.04 -16.49 -18.99
CA LEU A 539 7.13 -17.03 -19.80
C LEU A 539 8.03 -17.99 -19.01
N ASN A 540 8.24 -17.72 -17.72
CA ASN A 540 8.98 -18.61 -16.82
C ASN A 540 8.19 -19.88 -16.44
N SER A 541 6.89 -19.97 -16.76
CA SER A 541 6.12 -21.20 -16.60
C SER A 541 6.21 -22.08 -17.85
N LYS A 542 7.13 -23.05 -17.82
CA LYS A 542 7.28 -24.05 -18.90
C LYS A 542 5.96 -24.73 -19.26
N LYS A 543 5.10 -25.01 -18.27
CA LYS A 543 3.78 -25.61 -18.50
C LYS A 543 2.89 -24.68 -19.33
N PHE A 544 2.70 -23.43 -18.91
CA PHE A 544 1.85 -22.49 -19.66
C PHE A 544 2.39 -22.24 -21.07
N VAL A 545 3.69 -21.97 -21.21
CA VAL A 545 4.33 -21.79 -22.53
C VAL A 545 4.11 -23.03 -23.41
N SER A 546 4.30 -24.24 -22.88
CA SER A 546 4.09 -25.47 -23.65
C SER A 546 2.64 -25.69 -24.07
N TYR A 547 1.66 -25.36 -23.21
CA TYR A 547 0.24 -25.54 -23.54
C TYR A 547 -0.22 -24.56 -24.61
N PHE A 548 0.19 -23.29 -24.52
CA PHE A 548 -0.19 -22.28 -25.52
C PHE A 548 0.52 -22.50 -26.86
N THR A 549 1.80 -22.90 -26.86
CA THR A 549 2.50 -23.27 -28.10
C THR A 549 1.94 -24.54 -28.73
N HIS A 550 1.55 -25.54 -27.93
CA HIS A 550 0.86 -26.74 -28.43
C HIS A 550 -0.51 -26.41 -29.02
N ALA A 551 -1.29 -25.54 -28.38
CA ALA A 551 -2.58 -25.08 -28.92
C ALA A 551 -2.40 -24.39 -30.28
N ALA A 552 -1.39 -23.53 -30.44
CA ALA A 552 -1.04 -22.93 -31.73
C ALA A 552 -0.65 -23.99 -32.79
N ALA A 553 0.06 -25.05 -32.40
CA ALA A 553 0.40 -26.15 -33.31
C ALA A 553 -0.86 -26.91 -33.79
N VAL A 554 -1.79 -27.22 -32.89
CA VAL A 554 -3.07 -27.87 -33.24
C VAL A 554 -3.89 -27.02 -34.21
N ILE A 555 -3.97 -25.70 -33.97
CA ILE A 555 -4.64 -24.76 -34.88
C ILE A 555 -3.95 -24.74 -36.26
N THR A 556 -2.62 -24.72 -36.27
CA THR A 556 -1.83 -24.77 -37.52
C THR A 556 -2.14 -26.03 -38.32
N GLU A 557 -2.14 -27.21 -37.69
CA GLU A 557 -2.49 -28.48 -38.34
C GLU A 557 -3.92 -28.48 -38.90
N HIS A 558 -4.89 -27.97 -38.12
CA HIS A 558 -6.28 -27.85 -38.54
C HIS A 558 -6.41 -26.97 -39.80
N LEU A 559 -5.80 -25.79 -39.79
CA LEU A 559 -5.85 -24.85 -40.90
C LEU A 559 -5.12 -25.39 -42.14
N MET A 560 -3.97 -26.05 -41.99
CA MET A 560 -3.24 -26.70 -43.08
C MET A 560 -4.04 -27.82 -43.74
N SER A 561 -4.78 -28.61 -42.94
CA SER A 561 -5.63 -29.69 -43.47
C SER A 561 -6.76 -29.18 -44.37
N ARG A 562 -7.35 -28.04 -44.02
CA ARG A 562 -8.45 -27.40 -44.78
C ARG A 562 -7.96 -26.67 -46.02
N SER A 563 -6.77 -26.07 -45.96
CA SER A 563 -6.17 -25.28 -47.03
C SER A 563 -5.31 -26.09 -48.00
N LYS A 564 -5.24 -27.43 -47.87
CA LYS A 564 -4.31 -28.31 -48.60
C LYS A 564 -2.83 -27.85 -48.50
N GLY A 565 -2.45 -27.31 -47.34
CA GLY A 565 -1.09 -26.85 -47.07
C GLY A 565 -0.77 -25.43 -47.59
N ASP A 566 -1.78 -24.65 -47.99
CA ASP A 566 -1.58 -23.25 -48.35
C ASP A 566 -1.34 -22.37 -47.11
N LEU A 567 -0.15 -21.80 -47.03
CA LEU A 567 0.31 -20.89 -45.98
C LEU A 567 0.03 -19.41 -46.30
N SER A 568 -0.58 -19.11 -47.45
CA SER A 568 -0.90 -17.74 -47.86
C SER A 568 -2.07 -17.11 -47.09
N CYS A 569 -2.80 -17.91 -46.31
CA CYS A 569 -3.91 -17.43 -45.50
C CYS A 569 -3.44 -16.36 -44.49
N SER A 570 -4.24 -15.30 -44.39
CA SER A 570 -4.05 -14.20 -43.45
C SER A 570 -5.04 -14.40 -42.31
N LEU A 571 -4.55 -14.55 -41.09
CA LEU A 571 -5.39 -14.67 -39.90
C LEU A 571 -5.47 -13.34 -39.16
N VAL A 572 -6.63 -13.03 -38.57
CA VAL A 572 -6.80 -12.03 -37.54
C VAL A 572 -6.71 -12.75 -36.19
N ILE A 573 -5.58 -12.59 -35.49
CA ILE A 573 -5.28 -13.27 -34.23
C ILE A 573 -5.36 -12.27 -33.08
N CYS A 574 -6.21 -12.54 -32.09
CA CYS A 574 -6.25 -11.77 -30.85
C CYS A 574 -5.72 -12.63 -29.70
N ASP A 575 -4.59 -12.26 -29.10
CA ASP A 575 -3.96 -12.98 -28.01
C ASP A 575 -3.85 -12.09 -26.78
N THR A 576 -4.75 -12.34 -25.82
CA THR A 576 -4.88 -11.58 -24.57
C THR A 576 -4.13 -12.24 -23.40
N THR A 577 -3.26 -13.21 -23.69
CA THR A 577 -2.38 -13.79 -22.67
C THR A 577 -1.34 -12.79 -22.18
N PRO A 578 -0.75 -12.98 -20.97
CA PRO A 578 0.26 -12.05 -20.45
C PRO A 578 1.43 -11.83 -21.41
N PHE A 579 1.78 -12.83 -22.23
CA PHE A 579 2.65 -12.67 -23.39
C PHE A 579 2.18 -13.59 -24.54
N PRO A 580 2.00 -13.07 -25.78
CA PRO A 580 1.27 -13.75 -26.85
C PRO A 580 2.12 -14.80 -27.60
N ILE A 581 2.66 -15.78 -26.88
CA ILE A 581 3.56 -16.78 -27.47
C ILE A 581 2.85 -17.66 -28.50
N ALA A 582 1.55 -17.93 -28.31
CA ALA A 582 0.73 -18.69 -29.25
C ALA A 582 0.45 -17.87 -30.51
N GLY A 583 0.02 -16.62 -30.36
CA GLY A 583 -0.20 -15.70 -31.48
C GLY A 583 1.08 -15.48 -32.31
N VAL A 584 2.22 -15.27 -31.66
CA VAL A 584 3.53 -15.16 -32.33
C VAL A 584 3.90 -16.46 -33.06
N SER A 585 3.58 -17.62 -32.49
CA SER A 585 3.84 -18.92 -33.14
C SER A 585 3.02 -19.10 -34.41
N LEU A 586 1.75 -18.67 -34.40
CA LEU A 586 0.89 -18.66 -35.58
C LEU A 586 1.38 -17.68 -36.64
N MET A 587 1.74 -16.45 -36.27
CA MET A 587 2.30 -15.46 -37.21
C MET A 587 3.57 -15.94 -37.91
N ARG A 588 4.44 -16.67 -37.20
CA ARG A 588 5.65 -17.26 -37.80
C ARG A 588 5.33 -18.32 -38.87
N LYS A 589 4.15 -18.93 -38.83
CA LYS A 589 3.67 -19.89 -39.84
C LYS A 589 2.87 -19.20 -40.94
N PHE A 590 1.97 -18.30 -40.57
CA PHE A 590 1.08 -17.56 -41.47
C PHE A 590 1.51 -16.09 -41.54
N THR A 591 2.52 -15.79 -42.36
CA THR A 591 3.27 -14.51 -42.31
C THR A 591 2.48 -13.26 -42.68
N ASN A 592 1.31 -13.42 -43.32
CA ASN A 592 0.42 -12.31 -43.68
C ASN A 592 -0.58 -11.96 -42.56
N SER A 593 -0.56 -12.68 -41.45
CA SER A 593 -1.53 -12.53 -40.35
C SER A 593 -1.31 -11.24 -39.55
N GLN A 594 -2.39 -10.79 -38.91
CA GLN A 594 -2.41 -9.67 -37.98
C GLN A 594 -2.48 -10.21 -36.54
N LEU A 595 -1.69 -9.63 -35.64
CA LEU A 595 -1.70 -9.97 -34.21
C LEU A 595 -2.15 -8.77 -33.38
N PHE A 596 -3.15 -9.00 -32.54
CA PHE A 596 -3.70 -8.04 -31.59
C PHE A 596 -3.37 -8.49 -30.16
N VAL A 597 -2.92 -7.55 -29.32
CA VAL A 597 -2.52 -7.80 -27.93
C VAL A 597 -3.18 -6.81 -26.98
N GLU A 598 -3.36 -7.20 -25.73
CA GLU A 598 -4.05 -6.36 -24.74
C GLU A 598 -3.14 -5.26 -24.16
N LYS A 599 -1.86 -5.56 -23.93
CA LYS A 599 -0.95 -4.69 -23.18
C LYS A 599 0.00 -3.89 -24.07
N ARG A 600 0.02 -2.57 -23.89
CA ARG A 600 0.95 -1.66 -24.58
C ARG A 600 2.42 -1.96 -24.29
N SER A 601 2.77 -2.36 -23.07
CA SER A 601 4.15 -2.76 -22.73
C SER A 601 4.61 -3.99 -23.52
N VAL A 602 3.72 -4.96 -23.72
CA VAL A 602 3.97 -6.15 -24.56
C VAL A 602 4.08 -5.75 -26.03
N LEU A 603 3.22 -4.86 -26.53
CA LEU A 603 3.32 -4.33 -27.89
C LEU A 603 4.68 -3.67 -28.16
N ILE A 604 5.19 -2.85 -27.23
CA ILE A 604 6.51 -2.22 -27.33
C ILE A 604 7.60 -3.29 -27.40
N ALA A 605 7.52 -4.32 -26.56
CA ALA A 605 8.49 -5.42 -26.57
C ALA A 605 8.47 -6.23 -27.86
N LEU A 606 7.28 -6.53 -28.41
CA LEU A 606 7.13 -7.20 -29.71
C LEU A 606 7.74 -6.37 -30.84
N LYS A 607 7.52 -5.05 -30.83
CA LYS A 607 8.13 -4.14 -31.81
C LYS A 607 9.66 -4.16 -31.72
N ALA A 608 10.23 -4.18 -30.51
CA ALA A 608 11.68 -4.30 -30.30
C ALA A 608 12.23 -5.67 -30.78
N LEU A 609 11.39 -6.70 -30.80
CA LEU A 609 11.68 -8.03 -31.36
C LEU A 609 11.44 -8.12 -32.87
N GLY A 610 11.05 -7.04 -33.53
CA GLY A 610 10.74 -7.01 -34.97
C GLY A 610 9.41 -7.68 -35.33
N ILE A 611 8.49 -7.84 -34.37
CA ILE A 611 7.17 -8.41 -34.59
C ILE A 611 6.15 -7.27 -34.66
N HIS A 612 5.39 -7.22 -35.76
CA HIS A 612 4.30 -6.27 -35.92
C HIS A 612 3.05 -6.78 -35.20
N ALA A 613 2.51 -5.99 -34.27
CA ALA A 613 1.26 -6.24 -33.58
C ALA A 613 0.49 -4.92 -33.39
N MET A 614 -0.78 -5.01 -33.02
CA MET A 614 -1.69 -3.88 -32.74
C MET A 614 -2.35 -4.07 -31.37
N LEU A 615 -2.97 -3.03 -30.80
CA LEU A 615 -3.71 -3.20 -29.56
C LEU A 615 -5.09 -3.79 -29.85
N SER A 616 -5.58 -4.65 -28.96
CA SER A 616 -6.90 -5.29 -29.11
C SER A 616 -8.08 -4.30 -29.12
N GLU A 617 -7.85 -3.05 -28.71
CA GLU A 617 -8.82 -1.95 -28.81
C GLU A 617 -8.95 -1.39 -30.24
N ASP A 618 -7.92 -1.59 -31.08
CA ASP A 618 -7.90 -1.20 -32.50
C ASP A 618 -8.47 -2.29 -33.41
N LEU A 619 -9.11 -3.32 -32.84
CA LEU A 619 -9.65 -4.44 -33.58
C LEU A 619 -10.94 -4.02 -34.32
N GLU A 620 -10.86 -3.94 -35.65
CA GLU A 620 -12.01 -3.63 -36.52
C GLU A 620 -12.56 -4.85 -37.27
N ASN A 621 -11.76 -5.91 -37.41
CA ASN A 621 -12.09 -7.10 -38.19
C ASN A 621 -12.56 -8.26 -37.30
N GLU A 622 -13.34 -9.18 -37.88
CA GLU A 622 -13.68 -10.45 -37.23
C GLU A 622 -12.41 -11.26 -36.91
N ILE A 623 -12.40 -11.91 -35.75
CA ILE A 623 -11.25 -12.66 -35.24
C ILE A 623 -11.31 -14.11 -35.75
N ASP A 624 -10.22 -14.59 -36.34
CA ASP A 624 -10.09 -16.01 -36.71
C ASP A 624 -9.66 -16.88 -35.52
N VAL A 625 -8.78 -16.34 -34.66
CA VAL A 625 -8.24 -17.05 -33.50
C VAL A 625 -8.16 -16.13 -32.28
N LEU A 626 -8.82 -16.53 -31.20
CA LEU A 626 -8.83 -15.81 -29.93
C LEU A 626 -8.17 -16.65 -28.82
N PHE A 627 -7.06 -16.18 -28.26
CA PHE A 627 -6.47 -16.71 -27.04
C PHE A 627 -6.84 -15.81 -25.86
N ILE A 628 -7.48 -16.40 -24.85
CA ILE A 628 -7.96 -15.69 -23.66
C ILE A 628 -7.18 -16.10 -22.42
N TRP A 629 -6.81 -15.10 -21.61
CA TRP A 629 -6.35 -15.30 -20.24
C TRP A 629 -7.40 -14.79 -19.25
N PRO A 630 -8.26 -15.67 -18.71
CA PRO A 630 -9.46 -15.24 -17.99
C PRO A 630 -9.23 -14.94 -16.51
N VAL A 631 -8.01 -15.16 -15.99
CA VAL A 631 -7.73 -15.09 -14.56
C VAL A 631 -6.87 -13.88 -14.18
N THR A 632 -7.10 -13.38 -12.97
CA THR A 632 -6.29 -12.35 -12.29
C THR A 632 -5.06 -12.97 -11.63
N LYS A 633 -4.17 -12.14 -11.06
CA LYS A 633 -3.00 -12.60 -10.30
C LYS A 633 -3.42 -13.33 -9.02
N GLU A 634 -4.57 -12.95 -8.47
CA GLU A 634 -5.17 -13.46 -7.25
C GLU A 634 -5.91 -14.80 -7.48
N GLY A 635 -6.00 -15.26 -8.73
CA GLY A 635 -6.67 -16.52 -9.09
C GLY A 635 -8.20 -16.40 -9.23
N THR A 636 -8.73 -15.18 -9.27
CA THR A 636 -10.14 -14.91 -9.58
C THR A 636 -10.35 -14.74 -11.09
N LEU A 637 -11.60 -14.79 -11.55
CA LEU A 637 -11.92 -14.40 -12.93
C LEU A 637 -11.75 -12.90 -13.09
N ARG A 638 -11.26 -12.47 -14.26
CA ARG A 638 -11.20 -11.04 -14.61
C ARG A 638 -12.62 -10.49 -14.75
N ASP A 639 -12.88 -9.36 -14.12
CA ASP A 639 -14.16 -8.69 -14.22
C ASP A 639 -14.50 -8.36 -15.68
N GLY A 640 -15.76 -8.63 -16.06
CA GLY A 640 -16.25 -8.39 -17.41
C GLY A 640 -15.67 -9.33 -18.48
N ILE A 641 -14.91 -10.37 -18.13
CA ILE A 641 -14.27 -11.25 -19.12
C ILE A 641 -15.29 -11.89 -20.07
N LEU A 642 -16.47 -12.31 -19.58
CA LEU A 642 -17.53 -12.86 -20.43
C LEU A 642 -18.09 -11.83 -21.41
N LYS A 643 -18.31 -10.58 -20.96
CA LYS A 643 -18.75 -9.48 -21.83
C LYS A 643 -17.69 -9.18 -22.90
N LYS A 644 -16.41 -9.22 -22.51
CA LYS A 644 -15.28 -9.04 -23.42
C LYS A 644 -15.18 -10.17 -24.45
N ILE A 645 -15.40 -11.42 -24.04
CA ILE A 645 -15.45 -12.58 -24.95
C ILE A 645 -16.63 -12.48 -25.92
N LEU A 646 -17.77 -11.94 -25.49
CA LEU A 646 -18.94 -11.74 -26.37
C LEU A 646 -18.78 -10.54 -27.32
N MET A 647 -17.89 -9.60 -26.99
CA MET A 647 -17.55 -8.46 -27.82
C MET A 647 -16.58 -8.85 -28.94
N TYR A 648 -15.68 -9.80 -28.65
CA TYR A 648 -14.80 -10.45 -29.61
C TYR A 648 -15.53 -11.52 -30.41
#